data_AF-A0AAF0UHQ9-F1
#
_entry.id   AF-A0AAF0UHQ9-F1
#
_cell.length_a   1.000
_cell.length_b   1.000
_cell.length_c   1.000
_cell.angle_alpha   90.00
_cell.angle_beta   90.00
_cell.angle_gamma   90.00
#
_symmetry.space_group_name_H-M   'P 1'
#
loop_
_entity.id
_entity.type
_entity.pdbx_description
1 polymer ?
#
loop_
_entity_poly.entity_id
_entity_poly.type
_entity_poly.pdbx_seq_one_letter_code
_entity_poly.pdbx_strand_id
1 'polypeptide(L)'
;MLAQEITHYIKKPQEGDNVVIKLDMAKAYDRVSWAFTCIAMRTMGFGEVFIDLVWRIMSNNWYSVIVNGSRHGFFHSTRGLKQGDPLSPVLFILGAEVLSRMLNLLHQDQNYKGFHMQIGGPQINHLCFADDVIIFTAATRSSLQLIMKTLSTYEAVSDQSINKENSHFMVPTNTPMETIDMSIPIHTMASISPPKTTLNYIKRVTTDFFWGWDKEKKKYHWASWETLSYPYEEGGIGVRKLEDICKALQIKQWWNFRTKNSLWSQFLRDKYCQRSNPIAKKWDTGQSLVWKYMMKNKTIIEPHITWRVHFGNRLFWWDDWLGEGQFAQHDDTINNLNNIIVSYFLQNGHWNETLLRQEAPLHLIPKILNYKIHYQPGMLDEAVWKPTGSGDFSCATAWQICRQKKDSNNINSYIWHKHVPFKISFLVWRALRYKLPTNEKITTFGSSPVNCSCCRRPGKDDINHIFVNGDFAKYIWEWFSAPCGVYHKQTYIKDILYSWWGMENKNDVHKLILQAAPIIVCWNLWKNRCAAKYWSKQSSITRVKFLITKDIYLLINTAYSYIQWPTTWHEMIKIIELCKQDIRIWQISWEKPPQNILKLNTDGSALNNPGKIGGGGILRDHKGELVYAFSIPFGNGSNNQAETLAPSHGIEWCLQHGYKKILLEVDSELLVKWLQLTAKPPWQLQQSIQELINYTRQLDFFSCQHTFREANSTVDFLSKRSHKTDIVQHYYSVQQLPAVVKGSFLLERMGISYFRRKKLKRIKRPP
;
A
#
# COMPACT_ATOMS: atom_id res chain seq x y z
N MET A 1 20.20 5.67 8.27
CA MET A 1 20.80 4.53 7.54
C MET A 1 22.25 4.80 7.16
N LEU A 2 22.53 5.86 6.39
CA LEU A 2 23.92 6.21 6.03
C LEU A 2 24.83 6.44 7.25
N ALA A 3 24.39 7.25 8.22
CA ALA A 3 25.11 7.45 9.49
C ALA A 3 25.49 6.13 10.20
N GLN A 4 24.57 5.16 10.24
CA GLN A 4 24.78 3.85 10.85
C GLN A 4 25.81 3.00 10.09
N GLU A 5 25.81 3.09 8.76
CA GLU A 5 26.78 2.39 7.92
C GLU A 5 28.19 2.99 8.03
N ILE A 6 28.29 4.29 8.26
CA ILE A 6 29.55 5.00 8.55
C ILE A 6 30.03 4.65 9.96
N THR A 7 29.16 4.67 10.97
CA THR A 7 29.55 4.34 12.37
C THR A 7 29.99 2.89 12.54
N HIS A 8 29.44 1.95 11.76
CA HIS A 8 29.94 0.57 11.72
C HIS A 8 31.42 0.52 11.30
N TYR A 9 31.89 1.43 10.45
CA TYR A 9 33.25 1.43 9.91
C TYR A 9 34.29 1.84 10.97
N ILE A 10 33.92 2.76 11.86
CA ILE A 10 34.79 3.31 12.93
C ILE A 10 35.24 2.26 13.93
N LYS A 11 34.49 1.16 14.07
CA LYS A 11 34.83 0.08 15.01
C LYS A 11 35.92 -0.86 14.49
N LYS A 12 36.50 -0.63 13.31
CA LYS A 12 37.56 -1.49 12.76
C LYS A 12 38.94 -1.07 13.28
N PRO A 13 39.77 -2.02 13.75
CA PRO A 13 41.02 -1.74 14.48
C PRO A 13 42.17 -1.17 13.64
N GLN A 14 42.04 -1.01 12.32
CA GLN A 14 43.13 -0.58 11.43
C GLN A 14 43.09 0.91 11.03
N GLU A 15 42.12 1.70 11.52
CA GLU A 15 41.95 3.11 11.12
C GLU A 15 41.67 4.00 12.35
N GLY A 16 42.64 4.08 13.26
CA GLY A 16 42.53 4.66 14.61
C GLY A 16 42.31 6.17 14.72
N ASP A 17 41.97 6.88 13.64
CA ASP A 17 41.96 8.35 13.62
C ASP A 17 40.56 8.95 13.40
N ASN A 18 39.46 8.22 13.53
CA ASN A 18 38.11 8.75 13.24
C ASN A 18 37.26 9.00 14.49
N VAL A 19 36.44 10.06 14.49
CA VAL A 19 35.45 10.36 15.54
C VAL A 19 34.13 10.81 14.92
N VAL A 20 33.02 10.37 15.51
CA VAL A 20 31.67 10.90 15.23
C VAL A 20 31.23 11.77 16.37
N ILE A 21 30.67 12.93 16.07
CA ILE A 21 30.10 13.84 17.08
C ILE A 21 28.62 14.01 16.75
N LYS A 22 27.73 13.58 17.65
CA LYS A 22 26.31 13.90 17.61
C LYS A 22 26.07 15.16 18.45
N LEU A 23 25.53 16.20 17.82
CA LEU A 23 25.12 17.44 18.47
C LEU A 23 23.63 17.41 18.79
N ASP A 24 23.28 17.91 19.96
CA ASP A 24 21.89 18.18 20.39
C ASP A 24 21.70 19.70 20.49
N MET A 25 20.72 20.26 19.76
CA MET A 25 20.45 21.70 19.83
C MET A 25 19.47 22.01 20.96
N ALA A 26 19.89 22.83 21.93
CA ALA A 26 19.05 23.20 23.05
C ALA A 26 17.85 24.04 22.58
N LYS A 27 16.63 23.52 22.73
CA LYS A 27 15.39 24.22 22.34
C LYS A 27 15.46 24.76 20.91
N ALA A 28 15.74 23.86 19.96
CA ALA A 28 16.14 24.18 18.58
C ALA A 28 15.27 25.25 17.90
N TYR A 29 13.94 25.17 18.02
CA TYR A 29 13.03 26.17 17.44
C TYR A 29 12.97 27.46 18.26
N ASP A 30 13.00 27.39 19.59
CA ASP A 30 12.72 28.53 20.48
C ASP A 30 13.89 29.53 20.55
N ARG A 31 15.10 29.11 20.18
CA ARG A 31 16.31 29.94 20.29
C ARG A 31 16.75 30.63 19.01
N VAL A 32 16.16 30.27 17.85
CA VAL A 32 16.56 30.83 16.55
C VAL A 32 16.40 32.36 16.54
N SER A 33 17.49 33.08 16.26
CA SER A 33 17.43 34.53 16.06
C SER A 33 16.73 34.90 14.75
N TRP A 34 15.70 35.75 14.84
CA TRP A 34 14.98 36.23 13.66
C TRP A 34 15.87 37.07 12.75
N ALA A 35 16.74 37.90 13.33
CA ALA A 35 17.67 38.73 12.58
C ALA A 35 18.63 37.85 11.77
N PHE A 36 19.18 36.81 12.41
CA PHE A 36 20.01 35.81 11.74
C PHE A 36 19.27 35.12 10.58
N THR A 37 18.03 34.68 10.78
CA THR A 37 17.23 34.05 9.72
C THR A 37 17.02 35.00 8.54
N CYS A 38 16.71 36.27 8.78
CA CYS A 38 16.55 37.26 7.71
C CYS A 38 17.87 37.52 6.96
N ILE A 39 19.01 37.57 7.66
CA ILE A 39 20.34 37.71 7.04
C ILE A 39 20.67 36.49 6.18
N ALA A 40 20.40 35.28 6.67
CA ALA A 40 20.60 34.05 5.91
C ALA A 40 19.75 34.05 4.63
N MET A 41 18.47 34.41 4.71
CA MET A 41 17.59 34.54 3.55
C MET A 41 18.10 35.60 2.56
N ARG A 42 18.51 36.77 3.05
CA ARG A 42 19.07 37.82 2.18
C ARG A 42 20.31 37.34 1.43
N THR A 43 21.19 36.62 2.12
CA THR A 43 22.43 36.06 1.55
C THR A 43 22.14 34.98 0.51
N MET A 44 21.02 34.25 0.65
CA MET A 44 20.56 33.26 -0.32
C MET A 44 19.81 33.89 -1.52
N GLY A 45 19.66 35.21 -1.57
CA GLY A 45 19.06 35.93 -2.70
C GLY A 45 17.54 36.08 -2.64
N PHE A 46 16.91 35.89 -1.47
CA PHE A 46 15.49 36.16 -1.32
C PHE A 46 15.21 37.67 -1.40
N GLY A 47 14.12 38.06 -2.09
CA GLY A 47 13.74 39.47 -2.23
C GLY A 47 13.25 40.09 -0.92
N GLU A 48 13.57 41.37 -0.70
CA GLU A 48 13.26 42.09 0.55
C GLU A 48 11.79 42.10 0.93
N VAL A 49 10.88 42.20 -0.06
CA VAL A 49 9.43 42.15 0.18
C VAL A 49 9.03 40.83 0.85
N PHE A 50 9.60 39.71 0.40
CA PHE A 50 9.31 38.41 0.98
C PHE A 50 9.93 38.27 2.37
N ILE A 51 11.16 38.77 2.56
CA ILE A 51 11.83 38.77 3.87
C ILE A 51 11.03 39.58 4.89
N ASP A 52 10.49 40.74 4.53
CA ASP A 52 9.63 41.55 5.40
C ASP A 52 8.35 40.81 5.82
N LEU A 53 7.69 40.10 4.89
CA LEU A 53 6.53 39.27 5.21
C LEU A 53 6.87 38.18 6.22
N VAL A 54 7.99 37.47 6.01
CA VAL A 54 8.46 36.44 6.92
C VAL A 54 8.84 37.02 8.28
N TRP A 55 9.52 38.17 8.31
CA TRP A 55 9.85 38.89 9.54
C TRP A 55 8.60 39.23 10.35
N ARG A 56 7.54 39.75 9.72
CA ARG A 56 6.28 40.09 10.41
C ARG A 56 5.59 38.85 11.01
N ILE A 57 5.65 37.71 10.33
CA ILE A 57 5.10 36.44 10.82
C ILE A 57 5.88 35.91 12.02
N MET A 58 7.21 35.96 11.96
CA MET A 58 8.11 35.54 13.03
C MET A 58 8.00 36.48 14.24
N SER A 59 8.03 37.79 14.01
CA SER A 59 8.09 38.79 15.07
C SER A 59 6.78 38.97 15.81
N ASN A 60 5.62 38.81 15.18
CA ASN A 60 4.33 38.95 15.85
C ASN A 60 3.91 37.65 16.57
N ASN A 61 4.55 37.38 17.69
CA ASN A 61 4.40 36.16 18.47
C ASN A 61 4.11 36.43 19.94
N TRP A 62 2.91 36.05 20.38
CA TRP A 62 2.46 36.18 21.76
C TRP A 62 2.17 34.81 22.37
N TYR A 63 2.70 34.59 23.58
CA TYR A 63 2.47 33.39 24.36
C TYR A 63 1.63 33.70 25.60
N SER A 64 0.87 32.72 26.06
CA SER A 64 0.08 32.77 27.30
C SER A 64 0.34 31.50 28.11
N VAL A 65 0.38 31.62 29.44
CA VAL A 65 0.64 30.47 30.33
C VAL A 65 -0.68 29.87 30.78
N ILE A 66 -0.83 28.55 30.72
CA ILE A 66 -1.99 27.87 31.29
C ILE A 66 -1.69 27.52 32.74
N VAL A 67 -2.43 28.11 33.67
CA VAL A 67 -2.38 27.78 35.10
C VAL A 67 -3.73 27.21 35.50
N ASN A 68 -3.74 25.99 36.03
CA ASN A 68 -4.97 25.29 36.45
C ASN A 68 -6.08 25.20 35.38
N GLY A 69 -5.69 25.02 34.10
CA GLY A 69 -6.63 24.89 32.98
C GLY A 69 -7.16 26.21 32.41
N SER A 70 -6.78 27.35 32.98
CA SER A 70 -7.14 28.69 32.47
C SER A 70 -5.90 29.42 31.91
N ARG A 71 -6.09 30.23 30.86
CA ARG A 71 -5.00 31.03 30.26
C ARG A 71 -4.77 32.31 31.08
N HIS A 72 -3.53 32.60 31.42
CA HIS A 72 -3.13 33.76 32.21
C HIS A 72 -2.02 34.56 31.52
N GLY A 73 -2.29 35.86 31.33
CA GLY A 73 -1.35 36.83 30.79
C GLY A 73 -0.96 36.60 29.32
N PHE A 74 -0.28 37.59 28.75
CA PHE A 74 0.38 37.48 27.45
C PHE A 74 1.78 38.06 27.54
N PHE A 75 2.76 37.40 26.95
CA PHE A 75 4.12 37.91 26.80
C PHE A 75 4.61 37.71 25.37
N HIS A 76 5.42 38.65 24.91
CA HIS A 76 5.91 38.69 23.54
C HIS A 76 7.22 37.89 23.41
N SER A 77 7.38 37.16 22.31
CA SER A 77 8.67 36.52 22.01
C SER A 77 9.66 37.54 21.46
N THR A 78 10.95 37.36 21.72
CA THR A 78 12.00 38.17 21.07
C THR A 78 12.84 37.37 20.06
N ARG A 79 12.61 36.06 20.02
CA ARG A 79 13.28 35.09 19.13
C ARG A 79 12.43 33.83 19.00
N GLY A 80 12.89 32.89 18.18
CA GLY A 80 12.33 31.56 18.05
C GLY A 80 11.21 31.44 17.01
N LEU A 81 11.07 30.25 16.46
CA LEU A 81 10.11 29.92 15.41
C LEU A 81 8.89 29.21 16.00
N LYS A 82 7.68 29.55 15.53
CA LYS A 82 6.41 28.96 16.01
C LYS A 82 6.38 27.45 15.75
N GLN A 83 6.34 26.62 16.80
CA GLN A 83 6.11 25.18 16.63
C GLN A 83 4.66 24.92 16.20
N GLY A 84 4.48 24.14 15.14
CA GLY A 84 3.18 23.87 14.53
C GLY A 84 2.78 24.85 13.41
N ASP A 85 3.57 25.90 13.17
CA ASP A 85 3.45 26.74 11.98
C ASP A 85 4.09 26.02 10.78
N PRO A 86 3.39 25.89 9.63
CA PRO A 86 3.94 25.25 8.44
C PRO A 86 5.21 25.89 7.88
N LEU A 87 5.48 27.18 8.15
CA LEU A 87 6.66 27.88 7.62
C LEU A 87 7.91 27.66 8.47
N SER A 88 7.75 27.48 9.79
CA SER A 88 8.85 27.37 10.75
C SER A 88 9.90 26.29 10.42
N PRO A 89 9.52 25.06 10.00
CA PRO A 89 10.52 24.04 9.66
C PRO A 89 11.44 24.44 8.50
N VAL A 90 10.91 25.16 7.51
CA VAL A 90 11.71 25.62 6.35
C VAL A 90 12.66 26.73 6.78
N LEU A 91 12.20 27.68 7.58
CA LEU A 91 13.03 28.75 8.12
C LEU A 91 14.15 28.23 9.01
N PHE A 92 13.87 27.20 9.80
CA PHE A 92 14.88 26.52 10.59
C PHE A 92 15.97 25.90 9.70
N ILE A 93 15.58 25.19 8.63
CA ILE A 93 16.51 24.58 7.67
C ILE A 93 17.38 25.65 6.98
N LEU A 94 16.80 26.78 6.58
CA LEU A 94 17.55 27.90 5.97
C LEU A 94 18.60 28.48 6.92
N GLY A 95 18.28 28.59 8.21
CA GLY A 95 19.25 29.00 9.22
C GLY A 95 20.35 27.95 9.45
N ALA A 96 19.98 26.67 9.58
CA ALA A 96 20.90 25.57 9.81
C ALA A 96 21.85 25.31 8.61
N GLU A 97 21.46 25.71 7.39
CA GLU A 97 22.33 25.66 6.21
C GLU A 97 23.62 26.49 6.39
N VAL A 98 23.59 27.56 7.19
CA VAL A 98 24.81 28.32 7.52
C VAL A 98 25.82 27.45 8.27
N LEU A 99 25.38 26.67 9.26
CA LEU A 99 26.24 25.72 9.97
C LEU A 99 26.82 24.68 9.01
N SER A 100 25.99 24.14 8.11
CA SER A 100 26.40 23.18 7.08
C SER A 100 27.53 23.75 6.20
N ARG A 101 27.42 25.01 5.78
CA ARG A 101 28.45 25.71 4.99
C ARG A 101 29.72 25.97 5.78
N MET A 102 29.61 26.40 7.04
CA MET A 102 30.76 26.59 7.92
C MET A 102 31.55 25.29 8.12
N LEU A 103 30.87 24.16 8.32
CA LEU A 103 31.50 22.85 8.42
C LEU A 103 32.17 22.41 7.11
N ASN A 104 31.58 22.73 5.95
CA ASN A 104 32.20 22.44 4.66
C ASN A 104 33.47 23.26 4.43
N LEU A 105 33.51 24.53 4.87
CA LEU A 105 34.71 25.38 4.75
C LEU A 105 35.91 24.84 5.51
N LEU A 106 35.71 24.04 6.58
CA LEU A 106 36.82 23.40 7.29
C LEU A 106 37.69 22.54 6.39
N HIS A 107 37.14 21.96 5.32
CA HIS A 107 37.89 21.11 4.40
C HIS A 107 38.85 21.88 3.49
N GLN A 108 38.79 23.21 3.50
CA GLN A 108 39.76 24.08 2.84
C GLN A 108 40.96 24.41 3.75
N ASP A 109 40.85 24.17 5.05
CA ASP A 109 41.93 24.41 6.01
C ASP A 109 42.91 23.24 5.99
N GLN A 110 44.19 23.52 5.72
CA GLN A 110 45.25 22.50 5.66
C GLN A 110 45.46 21.78 6.99
N ASN A 111 45.07 22.39 8.11
CA ASN A 111 45.19 21.81 9.46
C ASN A 111 44.01 20.90 9.82
N TYR A 112 42.95 20.92 9.01
CA TYR A 112 41.78 20.07 9.19
C TYR A 112 41.95 18.75 8.43
N LYS A 113 41.91 17.65 9.18
CA LYS A 113 41.81 16.30 8.64
C LYS A 113 40.36 15.83 8.73
N GLY A 114 39.77 15.56 7.57
CA GLY A 114 38.42 15.00 7.44
C GLY A 114 38.33 13.54 7.87
N PHE A 115 37.12 13.02 7.86
CA PHE A 115 36.84 11.64 8.21
C PHE A 115 37.45 10.67 7.19
N HIS A 116 38.25 9.71 7.63
CA HIS A 116 38.86 8.73 6.74
C HIS A 116 37.81 7.71 6.27
N MET A 117 37.57 7.66 4.96
CA MET A 117 36.70 6.70 4.29
C MET A 117 37.50 5.90 3.26
N GLN A 118 36.96 4.75 2.82
CA GLN A 118 37.58 3.96 1.75
C GLN A 118 37.85 4.78 0.49
N ILE A 119 38.99 4.52 -0.14
CA ILE A 119 39.45 5.15 -1.38
C ILE A 119 38.35 5.02 -2.46
N GLY A 120 37.89 6.15 -2.99
CA GLY A 120 36.87 6.24 -4.04
C GLY A 120 35.42 6.42 -3.57
N GLY A 121 35.13 6.31 -2.27
CA GLY A 121 33.79 6.58 -1.72
C GLY A 121 33.48 8.09 -1.60
N PRO A 122 32.20 8.49 -1.53
CA PRO A 122 31.83 9.89 -1.33
C PRO A 122 32.32 10.36 0.05
N GLN A 123 33.02 11.49 0.10
CA GLN A 123 33.45 12.11 1.36
C GLN A 123 32.26 12.75 2.05
N ILE A 124 31.98 12.31 3.29
CA ILE A 124 30.84 12.78 4.08
C ILE A 124 31.37 13.44 5.34
N ASN A 125 31.06 14.74 5.47
CA ASN A 125 31.58 15.59 6.54
C ASN A 125 30.58 15.67 7.71
N HIS A 126 29.30 15.78 7.38
CA HIS A 126 28.22 15.86 8.35
C HIS A 126 26.90 15.39 7.73
N LEU A 127 25.95 15.03 8.60
CA LEU A 127 24.57 14.71 8.26
C LEU A 127 23.67 15.50 9.19
N CYS A 128 22.74 16.27 8.62
CA CYS A 128 21.75 17.03 9.38
C CYS A 128 20.35 16.46 9.11
N PHE A 129 19.57 16.27 10.17
CA PHE A 129 18.13 15.98 10.08
C PHE A 129 17.40 16.86 11.09
N ALA A 130 16.82 17.96 10.61
CA ALA A 130 16.34 19.04 11.48
C ALA A 130 17.44 19.46 12.48
N ASP A 131 17.20 19.33 13.78
CA ASP A 131 18.08 19.69 14.87
C ASP A 131 19.15 18.64 15.21
N ASP A 132 18.98 17.39 14.79
CA ASP A 132 20.01 16.36 14.91
C ASP A 132 21.14 16.60 13.89
N VAL A 133 22.33 16.98 14.36
CA VAL A 133 23.53 17.13 13.53
C VAL A 133 24.57 16.08 13.92
N ILE A 134 25.05 15.31 12.95
CA ILE A 134 26.11 14.32 13.13
C ILE A 134 27.31 14.75 12.31
N ILE A 135 28.45 15.00 12.94
CA ILE A 135 29.71 15.40 12.32
C ILE A 135 30.65 14.20 12.27
N PHE A 136 31.34 14.04 11.15
CA PHE A 136 32.35 13.02 10.89
C PHE A 136 33.69 13.72 10.65
N THR A 137 34.70 13.41 11.47
CA THR A 137 36.02 14.05 11.39
C THR A 137 37.11 13.09 11.86
N ALA A 138 38.38 13.45 11.60
CA ALA A 138 39.48 12.80 12.28
C ALA A 138 39.55 13.21 13.77
N ALA A 139 39.98 12.29 14.64
CA ALA A 139 40.20 12.46 16.08
C ALA A 139 41.49 13.23 16.41
N THR A 140 42.02 14.02 15.48
CA THR A 140 43.20 14.86 15.71
C THR A 140 42.83 16.11 16.50
N ARG A 141 43.77 16.56 17.35
CA ARG A 141 43.58 17.76 18.17
C ARG A 141 43.28 19.00 17.32
N SER A 142 43.96 19.17 16.18
CA SER A 142 43.75 20.30 15.27
C SER A 142 42.34 20.32 14.67
N SER A 143 41.86 19.18 14.14
CA SER A 143 40.51 19.06 13.57
C SER A 143 39.43 19.34 14.61
N LEU A 144 39.57 18.77 15.81
CA LEU A 144 38.60 18.96 16.89
C LEU A 144 38.54 20.42 17.37
N GLN A 145 39.69 21.09 17.48
CA GLN A 145 39.75 22.51 17.84
C GLN A 145 39.06 23.39 16.80
N LEU A 146 39.27 23.10 15.51
CA LEU A 146 38.61 23.83 14.42
C LEU A 146 37.10 23.62 14.40
N ILE A 147 36.62 22.40 14.66
CA ILE A 147 35.18 22.12 14.82
C ILE A 147 34.61 22.89 16.00
N MET A 148 35.23 22.81 17.17
CA MET A 148 34.75 23.53 18.35
C MET A 148 34.73 25.05 18.12
N LYS A 149 35.75 25.61 17.46
CA LYS A 149 35.77 27.03 17.07
C LYS A 149 34.62 27.37 16.12
N THR A 150 34.36 26.51 15.15
CA THR A 150 33.26 26.68 14.18
C THR A 150 31.90 26.66 14.86
N LEU A 151 31.68 25.71 15.77
CA LEU A 151 30.45 25.61 16.56
C LEU A 151 30.25 26.82 17.46
N SER A 152 31.28 27.27 18.20
CA SER A 152 31.21 28.48 19.02
C SER A 152 30.90 29.73 18.19
N THR A 153 31.46 29.83 16.98
CA THR A 153 31.17 30.93 16.05
C THR A 153 29.71 30.89 15.61
N TYR A 154 29.21 29.69 15.29
CA TYR A 154 27.82 29.51 14.90
C TYR A 154 26.84 29.84 16.05
N GLU A 155 27.11 29.40 17.27
CA GLU A 155 26.30 29.74 18.46
C GLU A 155 26.25 31.26 18.66
N ALA A 156 27.39 31.95 18.50
CA ALA A 156 27.48 33.40 18.68
C ALA A 156 26.70 34.21 17.63
N VAL A 157 26.60 33.75 16.38
CA VAL A 157 25.93 34.49 15.30
C VAL A 157 24.46 34.12 15.13
N SER A 158 24.05 32.92 15.53
CA SER A 158 22.69 32.40 15.31
C SER A 158 21.78 32.50 16.54
N ASP A 159 22.36 32.77 17.72
CA ASP A 159 21.76 32.60 19.06
C ASP A 159 21.28 31.17 19.36
N GLN A 160 21.55 30.21 18.47
CA GLN A 160 21.39 28.79 18.80
C GLN A 160 22.43 28.38 19.83
N SER A 161 22.09 27.35 20.60
CA SER A 161 22.99 26.81 21.61
C SER A 161 22.99 25.30 21.55
N ILE A 162 24.17 24.72 21.61
CA ILE A 162 24.40 23.28 21.64
C ILE A 162 24.30 22.80 23.08
N ASN A 163 23.45 21.82 23.32
CA ASN A 163 23.34 21.15 24.59
C ASN A 163 24.51 20.16 24.76
N LYS A 164 25.52 20.57 25.52
CA LYS A 164 26.72 19.75 25.76
C LYS A 164 26.45 18.47 26.54
N GLU A 165 25.43 18.44 27.40
CA GLU A 165 25.09 17.27 28.21
C GLU A 165 24.41 16.17 27.37
N ASN A 166 23.62 16.57 26.39
CA ASN A 166 22.93 15.66 25.47
C ASN A 166 23.71 15.39 24.16
N SER A 167 24.82 16.10 23.95
CA SER A 167 25.72 15.84 22.81
C SER A 167 26.68 14.70 23.15
N HIS A 168 26.96 13.85 22.18
CA HIS A 168 27.75 12.63 22.38
C HIS A 168 28.82 12.48 21.30
N PHE A 169 29.92 11.79 21.61
CA PHE A 169 30.93 11.44 20.62
C PHE A 169 31.27 9.94 20.67
N MET A 170 31.68 9.39 19.53
CA MET A 170 32.05 7.99 19.39
C MET A 170 33.44 7.86 18.78
N VAL A 171 34.30 7.04 19.42
CA VAL A 171 35.68 6.72 18.99
C VAL A 171 35.88 5.19 18.88
N PRO A 172 36.91 4.71 18.16
CA PRO A 172 37.26 3.29 18.09
C PRO A 172 37.56 2.65 19.46
N THR A 173 37.34 1.34 19.58
CA THR A 173 37.30 0.58 20.85
C THR A 173 38.61 0.56 21.63
N ASN A 174 38.78 1.52 22.53
CA ASN A 174 39.49 1.32 23.81
C ASN A 174 38.85 2.08 24.99
N THR A 175 37.54 2.35 24.93
CA THR A 175 36.80 2.98 26.06
C THR A 175 35.33 2.51 26.07
N PRO A 176 34.70 2.27 27.24
CA PRO A 176 33.37 1.66 27.34
C PRO A 176 32.27 2.51 26.71
N MET A 177 31.23 1.82 26.24
CA MET A 177 30.23 2.32 25.31
C MET A 177 28.91 2.59 26.02
N GLU A 178 28.45 3.86 26.02
CA GLU A 178 27.08 4.21 26.38
C GLU A 178 26.41 5.11 25.32
N THR A 179 25.17 4.72 25.02
CA THR A 179 24.02 5.50 24.52
C THR A 179 23.99 5.92 23.05
N ILE A 180 23.05 5.32 22.31
CA ILE A 180 22.30 6.01 21.25
C ILE A 180 20.82 5.79 21.56
N ASP A 181 20.21 6.79 22.19
CA ASP A 181 18.76 6.89 22.34
C ASP A 181 18.12 7.03 20.96
N MET A 182 17.18 6.13 20.64
CA MET A 182 16.44 6.15 19.38
C MET A 182 14.95 6.08 19.66
N SER A 183 14.32 7.26 19.63
CA SER A 183 12.88 7.43 19.72
C SER A 183 12.17 6.99 18.42
N ILE A 184 11.01 6.36 18.62
CA ILE A 184 10.01 5.84 17.65
C ILE A 184 10.30 4.44 17.03
N PRO A 185 9.47 3.41 17.32
CA PRO A 185 9.68 2.02 16.89
C PRO A 185 9.78 1.79 15.37
N ILE A 186 9.02 2.51 14.53
CA ILE A 186 8.91 2.18 13.09
C ILE A 186 10.09 2.71 12.26
N HIS A 187 10.55 3.94 12.52
CA HIS A 187 11.71 4.51 11.85
C HIS A 187 13.00 3.81 12.30
N THR A 188 13.09 3.43 13.58
CA THR A 188 14.18 2.59 14.11
C THR A 188 14.17 1.18 13.53
N MET A 189 13.01 0.56 13.30
CA MET A 189 12.94 -0.74 12.61
C MET A 189 13.37 -0.65 11.14
N ALA A 190 13.05 0.45 10.47
CA ALA A 190 13.48 0.72 9.11
C ALA A 190 14.98 1.03 8.99
N SER A 191 15.68 1.36 10.07
CA SER A 191 17.12 1.65 10.06
C SER A 191 17.95 0.53 10.68
N ILE A 192 17.56 -0.02 11.84
CA ILE A 192 18.41 -0.88 12.65
C ILE A 192 18.24 -2.38 12.38
N SER A 193 17.14 -2.85 11.78
CA SER A 193 16.82 -4.30 11.72
C SER A 193 17.02 -4.95 13.11
N PRO A 194 16.09 -4.74 14.06
CA PRO A 194 16.33 -5.03 15.47
C PRO A 194 16.78 -6.48 15.71
N PRO A 195 17.64 -6.72 16.71
CA PRO A 195 17.97 -8.08 17.12
C PRO A 195 16.72 -8.92 17.41
N LYS A 196 16.81 -10.23 17.17
CA LYS A 196 15.70 -11.16 17.46
C LYS A 196 15.22 -11.07 18.90
N THR A 197 16.11 -10.80 19.85
CA THR A 197 15.79 -10.60 21.27
C THR A 197 14.83 -9.42 21.48
N THR A 198 15.08 -8.28 20.82
CA THR A 198 14.21 -7.11 20.85
C THR A 198 12.85 -7.39 20.20
N LEU A 199 12.84 -8.06 19.04
CA LEU A 199 11.58 -8.46 18.38
C LEU A 199 10.76 -9.39 19.27
N ASN A 200 11.41 -10.35 19.94
CA ASN A 200 10.77 -11.25 20.89
C ASN A 200 10.24 -10.52 22.13
N TYR A 201 10.94 -9.49 22.61
CA TYR A 201 10.46 -8.65 23.71
C TYR A 201 9.20 -7.87 23.31
N ILE A 202 9.20 -7.21 22.14
CA ILE A 202 8.03 -6.48 21.65
C ILE A 202 6.87 -7.43 21.39
N LYS A 203 7.14 -8.59 20.80
CA LYS A 203 6.17 -9.68 20.62
C LYS A 203 5.55 -10.06 21.97
N ARG A 204 6.35 -10.22 23.03
CA ARG A 204 5.88 -10.53 24.38
C ARG A 204 4.95 -9.44 24.91
N VAL A 205 5.37 -8.17 24.90
CA VAL A 205 4.55 -7.04 25.37
C VAL A 205 3.23 -6.94 24.60
N THR A 206 3.27 -7.11 23.28
CA THR A 206 2.08 -7.05 22.43
C THR A 206 1.14 -8.24 22.68
N THR A 207 1.70 -9.42 22.94
CA THR A 207 0.93 -10.61 23.30
C THR A 207 0.29 -10.44 24.68
N ASP A 208 1.02 -9.86 25.63
CA ASP A 208 0.55 -9.55 26.98
C ASP A 208 -0.58 -8.50 26.96
N PHE A 209 -0.63 -7.58 25.98
CA PHE A 209 -1.78 -6.68 25.80
C PHE A 209 -3.09 -7.44 25.54
N PHE A 210 -3.06 -8.52 24.75
CA PHE A 210 -4.27 -9.28 24.42
C PHE A 210 -4.72 -10.24 25.53
N TRP A 211 -3.78 -10.77 26.31
CA TRP A 211 -4.09 -11.78 27.32
C TRP A 211 -4.06 -11.25 28.76
N GLY A 212 -3.34 -10.14 28.99
CA GLY A 212 -3.23 -9.41 30.24
C GLY A 212 -2.21 -9.98 31.23
N TRP A 213 -1.94 -9.21 32.27
CA TRP A 213 -1.31 -9.64 33.52
C TRP A 213 -2.35 -9.60 34.65
N ASP A 214 -2.19 -10.44 35.67
CA ASP A 214 -2.79 -10.23 36.99
C ASP A 214 -1.66 -10.07 37.99
N LYS A 215 -1.86 -9.29 39.06
CA LYS A 215 -0.91 -8.87 40.10
C LYS A 215 0.08 -9.98 40.54
N GLU A 216 1.13 -10.25 39.75
CA GLU A 216 2.20 -11.27 39.91
C GLU A 216 2.10 -12.59 39.08
N LYS A 217 1.03 -12.85 38.30
CA LYS A 217 0.93 -14.05 37.45
C LYS A 217 0.55 -13.74 36.00
N LYS A 218 1.26 -14.37 35.06
CA LYS A 218 0.93 -14.32 33.63
C LYS A 218 -0.42 -14.98 33.38
N LYS A 219 -1.32 -14.30 32.67
CA LYS A 219 -2.58 -14.91 32.22
C LYS A 219 -2.30 -15.90 31.10
N TYR A 220 -3.14 -16.93 31.01
CA TYR A 220 -3.00 -17.97 29.99
C TYR A 220 -3.17 -17.39 28.57
N HIS A 221 -2.24 -17.68 27.66
CA HIS A 221 -2.30 -17.25 26.26
C HIS A 221 -3.20 -18.19 25.46
N TRP A 222 -4.43 -17.76 25.15
CA TRP A 222 -5.42 -18.62 24.52
C TRP A 222 -5.11 -18.93 23.05
N ALA A 223 -4.42 -18.04 22.35
CA ALA A 223 -3.96 -18.25 20.98
C ALA A 223 -2.51 -17.79 20.81
N SER A 224 -1.79 -18.45 19.91
CA SER A 224 -0.42 -18.08 19.58
C SER A 224 -0.38 -16.73 18.85
N TRP A 225 0.73 -16.01 19.00
CA TRP A 225 0.97 -14.77 18.27
C TRP A 225 0.88 -14.97 16.76
N GLU A 226 1.34 -16.12 16.26
CA GLU A 226 1.27 -16.50 14.86
C GLU A 226 -0.17 -16.55 14.37
N THR A 227 -1.09 -17.08 15.19
CA THR A 227 -2.52 -17.15 14.86
C THR A 227 -3.18 -15.78 14.83
N LEU A 228 -2.80 -14.90 15.78
CA LEU A 228 -3.31 -13.53 15.83
C LEU A 228 -2.83 -12.71 14.63
N SER A 229 -1.61 -12.96 14.16
CA SER A 229 -0.93 -12.06 13.23
C SER A 229 -1.33 -12.21 11.74
N TYR A 230 -2.30 -13.07 11.45
CA TYR A 230 -2.81 -13.20 10.09
C TYR A 230 -3.79 -12.06 9.75
N PRO A 231 -3.96 -11.73 8.45
CA PRO A 231 -5.08 -10.92 7.98
C PRO A 231 -6.43 -11.44 8.48
N TYR A 232 -7.43 -10.57 8.48
CA TYR A 232 -8.80 -10.96 8.85
C TYR A 232 -9.30 -12.09 7.98
N GLU A 233 -9.11 -12.00 6.67
CA GLU A 233 -9.54 -12.97 5.65
C GLU A 233 -8.92 -14.35 5.89
N GLU A 234 -7.70 -14.39 6.42
CA GLU A 234 -6.93 -15.60 6.74
C GLU A 234 -7.15 -16.09 8.18
N GLY A 235 -8.11 -15.48 8.89
CA GLY A 235 -8.56 -15.92 10.20
C GLY A 235 -7.74 -15.40 11.37
N GLY A 236 -6.92 -14.38 11.18
CA GLY A 236 -6.28 -13.63 12.26
C GLY A 236 -7.10 -12.42 12.73
N ILE A 237 -6.43 -11.51 13.43
CA ILE A 237 -7.03 -10.30 14.00
C ILE A 237 -6.52 -9.01 13.33
N GLY A 238 -5.81 -9.13 12.20
CA GLY A 238 -5.34 -7.99 11.41
C GLY A 238 -4.08 -7.29 11.94
N VAL A 239 -3.51 -7.79 13.05
CA VAL A 239 -2.20 -7.33 13.53
C VAL A 239 -1.11 -7.99 12.70
N ARG A 240 -0.10 -7.25 12.26
CA ARG A 240 0.98 -7.82 11.43
C ARG A 240 2.15 -8.24 12.31
N LYS A 241 2.83 -9.34 11.92
CA LYS A 241 4.09 -9.73 12.56
C LYS A 241 5.14 -8.66 12.32
N LEU A 242 5.85 -8.31 13.38
CA LEU A 242 6.89 -7.30 13.34
C LEU A 242 8.07 -7.75 12.48
N GLU A 243 8.39 -9.04 12.54
CA GLU A 243 9.41 -9.67 11.72
C GLU A 243 9.12 -9.51 10.22
N ASP A 244 7.86 -9.70 9.81
CA ASP A 244 7.43 -9.56 8.42
C ASP A 244 7.46 -8.09 7.98
N ILE A 245 7.11 -7.15 8.88
CA ILE A 245 7.23 -5.71 8.61
C ILE A 245 8.69 -5.32 8.40
N CYS A 246 9.59 -5.73 9.29
CA CYS A 246 11.02 -5.49 9.18
C CYS A 246 11.58 -6.06 7.87
N LYS A 247 11.18 -7.29 7.50
CA LYS A 247 11.57 -7.91 6.23
C LYS A 247 11.06 -7.13 5.02
N ALA A 248 9.82 -6.64 5.03
CA ALA A 248 9.29 -5.79 3.97
C ALA A 248 10.05 -4.44 3.85
N LEU A 249 10.51 -3.87 4.96
CA LEU A 249 11.34 -2.66 4.97
C LEU A 249 12.76 -2.95 4.44
N GLN A 250 13.35 -4.09 4.76
CA GLN A 250 14.63 -4.53 4.20
C GLN A 250 14.53 -4.77 2.68
N ILE A 251 13.41 -5.31 2.21
CA ILE A 251 13.10 -5.42 0.77
C ILE A 251 13.02 -4.02 0.14
N LYS A 252 12.38 -3.04 0.81
CA LYS A 252 12.39 -1.64 0.34
C LYS A 252 13.80 -1.04 0.26
N GLN A 253 14.67 -1.34 1.21
CA GLN A 253 16.07 -0.90 1.17
C GLN A 253 16.80 -1.48 -0.03
N TRP A 254 16.64 -2.78 -0.31
CA TRP A 254 17.21 -3.40 -1.52
C TRP A 254 16.67 -2.77 -2.81
N TRP A 255 15.36 -2.57 -2.90
CA TRP A 255 14.75 -1.84 -4.02
C TRP A 255 15.38 -0.46 -4.20
N ASN A 256 15.49 0.35 -3.15
CA ASN A 256 16.11 1.67 -3.23
C ASN A 256 17.59 1.60 -3.64
N PHE A 257 18.34 0.63 -3.12
CA PHE A 257 19.75 0.42 -3.44
C PHE A 257 19.98 0.09 -4.92
N ARG A 258 19.07 -0.68 -5.52
CA ARG A 258 19.10 -1.08 -6.93
C ARG A 258 18.64 0.04 -7.87
N THR A 259 17.57 0.74 -7.50
CA THR A 259 16.82 1.61 -8.41
C THR A 259 17.16 3.09 -8.28
N LYS A 260 17.59 3.55 -7.11
CA LYS A 260 17.87 4.97 -6.86
C LYS A 260 19.37 5.23 -6.89
N ASN A 261 19.76 6.34 -7.49
CA ASN A 261 21.11 6.87 -7.40
C ASN A 261 21.21 7.87 -6.23
N SER A 262 21.21 7.34 -5.01
CA SER A 262 21.34 8.11 -3.77
C SER A 262 22.76 8.04 -3.20
N LEU A 263 23.14 9.02 -2.37
CA LEU A 263 24.40 8.99 -1.61
C LEU A 263 24.57 7.68 -0.82
N TRP A 264 23.48 7.19 -0.21
CA TRP A 264 23.48 5.93 0.53
C TRP A 264 23.72 4.70 -0.36
N SER A 265 23.08 4.63 -1.53
CA SER A 265 23.27 3.51 -2.45
C SER A 265 24.66 3.51 -3.07
N GLN A 266 25.21 4.70 -3.39
CA GLN A 266 26.58 4.84 -3.88
C GLN A 266 27.58 4.38 -2.81
N PHE A 267 27.46 4.91 -1.59
CA PHE A 267 28.30 4.50 -0.46
C PHE A 267 28.28 2.98 -0.24
N LEU A 268 27.11 2.32 -0.32
CA LEU A 268 27.04 0.85 -0.19
C LEU A 268 27.70 0.11 -1.35
N ARG A 269 27.60 0.60 -2.59
CA ARG A 269 28.29 0.01 -3.75
C ARG A 269 29.80 0.10 -3.56
N ASP A 270 30.28 1.27 -3.17
CA ASP A 270 31.71 1.51 -2.94
C ASP A 270 32.22 0.71 -1.75
N LYS A 271 31.39 0.51 -0.70
CA LYS A 271 31.79 -0.26 0.48
C LYS A 271 31.79 -1.78 0.27
N TYR A 272 30.83 -2.31 -0.49
CA TYR A 272 30.57 -3.76 -0.53
C TYR A 272 30.73 -4.39 -1.91
N CYS A 273 30.61 -3.63 -3.00
CA CYS A 273 30.49 -4.14 -4.37
C CYS A 273 31.69 -3.81 -5.27
N GLN A 274 32.82 -3.33 -4.74
CA GLN A 274 34.01 -2.97 -5.54
C GLN A 274 34.49 -4.10 -6.46
N ARG A 275 34.42 -5.35 -6.00
CA ARG A 275 34.95 -6.53 -6.69
C ARG A 275 33.87 -7.52 -7.14
N SER A 276 32.62 -7.09 -7.21
CA SER A 276 31.53 -7.97 -7.65
C SER A 276 30.27 -7.17 -7.92
N ASN A 277 29.54 -7.55 -8.95
CA ASN A 277 28.20 -7.02 -9.18
C ASN A 277 27.33 -7.13 -7.91
N PRO A 278 26.50 -6.12 -7.57
CA PRO A 278 25.63 -6.20 -6.40
C PRO A 278 24.74 -7.44 -6.37
N ILE A 279 24.32 -7.94 -7.53
CA ILE A 279 23.49 -9.14 -7.65
C ILE A 279 24.30 -10.42 -7.41
N ALA A 280 25.56 -10.48 -7.86
CA ALA A 280 26.46 -11.60 -7.59
C ALA A 280 26.98 -11.62 -6.15
N LYS A 281 27.00 -10.46 -5.46
CA LYS A 281 27.60 -10.32 -4.13
C LYS A 281 26.98 -11.27 -3.10
N LYS A 282 27.86 -11.99 -2.39
CA LYS A 282 27.53 -12.74 -1.17
C LYS A 282 27.91 -11.93 0.08
N TRP A 283 27.17 -12.14 1.16
CA TRP A 283 27.50 -11.54 2.45
C TRP A 283 28.75 -12.20 3.04
N ASP A 284 29.56 -11.41 3.73
CA ASP A 284 30.79 -11.85 4.41
C ASP A 284 30.78 -11.45 5.90
N THR A 285 31.45 -12.25 6.72
CA THR A 285 31.67 -12.00 8.14
C THR A 285 32.32 -10.64 8.39
N GLY A 286 31.84 -9.92 9.42
CA GLY A 286 32.32 -8.56 9.74
C GLY A 286 31.70 -7.43 8.90
N GLN A 287 30.77 -7.71 7.99
CA GLN A 287 29.93 -6.70 7.32
C GLN A 287 28.70 -6.33 8.17
N SER A 288 28.08 -5.18 7.87
CA SER A 288 26.99 -4.63 8.69
C SER A 288 25.77 -5.54 8.72
N LEU A 289 24.97 -5.45 9.80
CA LEU A 289 23.72 -6.19 9.92
C LEU A 289 22.68 -5.78 8.89
N VAL A 290 22.63 -4.49 8.52
CA VAL A 290 21.72 -3.99 7.48
C VAL A 290 22.05 -4.64 6.14
N TRP A 291 23.33 -4.65 5.76
CA TRP A 291 23.79 -5.32 4.55
C TRP A 291 23.53 -6.82 4.58
N LYS A 292 23.77 -7.48 5.72
CA LYS A 292 23.45 -8.91 5.93
C LYS A 292 22.00 -9.24 5.61
N TYR A 293 21.06 -8.49 6.17
CA TYR A 293 19.63 -8.75 5.97
C TYR A 293 19.17 -8.40 4.56
N MET A 294 19.71 -7.33 3.96
CA MET A 294 19.49 -7.03 2.54
C MET A 294 19.95 -8.18 1.65
N MET A 295 21.16 -8.72 1.86
CA MET A 295 21.67 -9.86 1.08
C MET A 295 20.81 -11.11 1.26
N LYS A 296 20.35 -11.37 2.49
CA LYS A 296 19.48 -12.52 2.78
C LYS A 296 18.14 -12.44 2.04
N ASN A 297 17.59 -11.24 1.87
CA ASN A 297 16.31 -11.03 1.20
C ASN A 297 16.45 -10.82 -0.32
N LYS A 298 17.68 -10.64 -0.84
CA LYS A 298 17.97 -10.48 -2.27
C LYS A 298 17.30 -11.56 -3.13
N THR A 299 17.43 -12.83 -2.75
CA THR A 299 16.87 -13.96 -3.50
C THR A 299 15.34 -13.97 -3.51
N ILE A 300 14.70 -13.31 -2.54
CA ILE A 300 13.25 -13.18 -2.46
C ILE A 300 12.76 -12.03 -3.34
N ILE A 301 13.52 -10.93 -3.43
CA ILE A 301 13.07 -9.71 -4.11
C ILE A 301 13.41 -9.65 -5.60
N GLU A 302 14.59 -10.11 -6.02
CA GLU A 302 15.05 -9.98 -7.42
C GLU A 302 14.08 -10.61 -8.45
N PRO A 303 13.44 -11.77 -8.22
CA PRO A 303 12.44 -12.31 -9.15
C PRO A 303 11.25 -11.37 -9.43
N HIS A 304 11.00 -10.41 -8.54
CA HIS A 304 9.91 -9.44 -8.60
C HIS A 304 10.31 -8.08 -9.17
N ILE A 305 11.57 -7.90 -9.56
CA ILE A 305 12.10 -6.71 -10.23
C ILE A 305 12.28 -7.05 -11.71
N THR A 306 11.83 -6.17 -12.59
CA THR A 306 12.22 -6.20 -14.00
C THR A 306 12.58 -4.81 -14.47
N TRP A 307 13.33 -4.71 -15.56
CA TRP A 307 13.79 -3.45 -16.11
C TRP A 307 13.19 -3.23 -17.49
N ARG A 308 12.60 -2.06 -17.69
CA ARG A 308 12.20 -1.61 -19.01
C ARG A 308 13.37 -0.89 -19.67
N VAL A 309 13.78 -1.42 -20.82
CA VAL A 309 14.90 -0.88 -21.60
C VAL A 309 14.42 0.35 -22.38
N HIS A 310 15.13 1.46 -22.18
CA HIS A 310 15.04 2.68 -22.99
C HIS A 310 16.40 2.90 -23.68
N PHE A 311 17.32 3.60 -23.03
CA PHE A 311 18.68 3.80 -23.55
C PHE A 311 19.55 2.53 -23.48
N GLY A 312 19.27 1.60 -22.57
CA GLY A 312 20.05 0.38 -22.37
C GLY A 312 21.19 0.53 -21.36
N ASN A 313 21.03 1.38 -20.33
CA ASN A 313 22.04 1.58 -19.29
C ASN A 313 22.02 0.52 -18.17
N ARG A 314 21.28 -0.58 -18.35
CA ARG A 314 21.24 -1.72 -17.43
C ARG A 314 22.15 -2.84 -17.86
N LEU A 315 22.50 -3.69 -16.90
CA LEU A 315 23.47 -4.76 -17.07
C LEU A 315 22.84 -5.92 -17.82
N PHE A 316 23.39 -6.25 -18.99
CA PHE A 316 22.83 -7.25 -19.89
C PHE A 316 22.66 -8.62 -19.21
N TRP A 317 23.65 -9.03 -18.41
CA TRP A 317 23.71 -10.36 -17.78
C TRP A 317 23.02 -10.45 -16.42
N TRP A 318 22.99 -9.34 -15.69
CA TRP A 318 22.62 -9.34 -14.26
C TRP A 318 21.22 -8.77 -14.01
N ASP A 319 20.75 -7.84 -14.85
CA ASP A 319 19.44 -7.23 -14.68
C ASP A 319 18.37 -7.99 -15.50
N ASP A 320 17.20 -8.28 -14.89
CA ASP A 320 16.09 -8.95 -15.59
C ASP A 320 15.31 -7.94 -16.47
N TRP A 321 15.80 -7.69 -17.67
CA TRP A 321 15.15 -6.80 -18.64
C TRP A 321 14.26 -7.53 -19.66
N LEU A 322 14.46 -8.84 -19.84
CA LEU A 322 13.64 -9.68 -20.72
C LEU A 322 12.39 -10.26 -20.02
N GLY A 323 12.36 -10.25 -18.68
CA GLY A 323 11.29 -10.84 -17.87
C GLY A 323 11.45 -12.33 -17.58
N GLU A 324 12.56 -12.93 -18.03
CA GLU A 324 12.91 -14.35 -17.90
C GLU A 324 13.87 -14.59 -16.72
N GLY A 325 14.25 -13.54 -15.99
CA GLY A 325 15.25 -13.61 -14.93
C GLY A 325 16.64 -13.14 -15.38
N GLN A 326 17.64 -13.48 -14.58
CA GLN A 326 19.01 -13.00 -14.76
C GLN A 326 19.79 -13.99 -15.64
N PHE A 327 20.32 -13.55 -16.78
CA PHE A 327 21.02 -14.46 -17.71
C PHE A 327 22.26 -15.10 -17.10
N ALA A 328 22.93 -14.41 -16.18
CA ALA A 328 24.06 -14.95 -15.43
C ALA A 328 23.73 -16.21 -14.60
N GLN A 329 22.45 -16.52 -14.35
CA GLN A 329 22.06 -17.78 -13.68
C GLN A 329 21.99 -18.98 -14.63
N HIS A 330 21.99 -18.75 -15.95
CA HIS A 330 21.88 -19.79 -16.96
C HIS A 330 23.22 -20.22 -17.53
N ASP A 331 24.31 -19.54 -17.16
CA ASP A 331 25.65 -19.82 -17.65
C ASP A 331 26.71 -19.50 -16.57
N ASP A 332 27.31 -20.55 -16.01
CA ASP A 332 28.34 -20.46 -14.96
C ASP A 332 29.66 -19.86 -15.46
N THR A 333 29.84 -19.68 -16.78
CA THR A 333 31.04 -19.06 -17.36
C THR A 333 31.04 -17.54 -17.27
N ILE A 334 29.90 -16.92 -16.94
CA ILE A 334 29.78 -15.46 -16.85
C ILE A 334 30.50 -14.95 -15.59
N ASN A 335 31.58 -14.20 -15.80
CA ASN A 335 32.35 -13.59 -14.73
C ASN A 335 31.48 -12.64 -13.87
N ASN A 336 31.57 -12.76 -12.54
CA ASN A 336 30.92 -11.88 -11.56
C ASN A 336 31.25 -10.39 -11.69
N LEU A 337 32.29 -10.06 -12.47
CA LEU A 337 32.73 -8.70 -12.81
C LEU A 337 32.20 -8.20 -14.16
N ASN A 338 31.48 -9.03 -14.92
CA ASN A 338 30.96 -8.65 -16.22
C ASN A 338 29.90 -7.55 -16.05
N ASN A 339 30.23 -6.33 -16.47
CA ASN A 339 29.39 -5.15 -16.35
C ASN A 339 28.92 -4.62 -17.72
N ILE A 340 28.89 -5.48 -18.76
CA ILE A 340 28.38 -5.11 -20.09
C ILE A 340 26.91 -4.65 -19.94
N ILE A 341 26.61 -3.50 -20.53
CA ILE A 341 25.27 -2.91 -20.53
C ILE A 341 24.51 -3.26 -21.81
N VAL A 342 23.18 -3.21 -21.76
CA VAL A 342 22.30 -3.56 -22.87
C VAL A 342 22.62 -2.73 -24.12
N SER A 343 22.95 -1.44 -23.96
CA SER A 343 23.24 -0.54 -25.09
C SER A 343 24.46 -0.95 -25.91
N TYR A 344 25.36 -1.79 -25.39
CA TYR A 344 26.47 -2.37 -26.15
C TYR A 344 25.97 -3.25 -27.32
N PHE A 345 24.84 -3.93 -27.13
CA PHE A 345 24.20 -4.77 -28.13
C PHE A 345 23.20 -4.00 -29.02
N LEU A 346 23.14 -2.67 -28.90
CA LEU A 346 22.23 -1.82 -29.66
C LEU A 346 22.96 -0.95 -30.67
N GLN A 347 22.45 -0.92 -31.90
CA GLN A 347 22.86 -0.02 -32.97
C GLN A 347 21.64 0.77 -33.44
N ASN A 348 21.65 2.09 -33.23
CA ASN A 348 20.53 2.99 -33.57
C ASN A 348 19.17 2.54 -33.00
N GLY A 349 19.16 1.97 -31.79
CA GLY A 349 17.93 1.48 -31.14
C GLY A 349 17.47 0.09 -31.59
N HIS A 350 18.20 -0.57 -32.48
CA HIS A 350 17.96 -1.94 -32.92
C HIS A 350 19.02 -2.90 -32.39
N TRP A 351 18.65 -4.17 -32.19
CA TRP A 351 19.59 -5.20 -31.77
C TRP A 351 20.65 -5.48 -32.85
N ASN A 352 21.91 -5.53 -32.46
CA ASN A 352 22.99 -6.03 -33.30
C ASN A 352 23.01 -7.57 -33.23
N GLU A 353 22.35 -8.21 -34.20
CA GLU A 353 22.21 -9.67 -34.24
C GLU A 353 23.55 -10.40 -34.33
N THR A 354 24.52 -9.86 -35.09
CA THR A 354 25.85 -10.47 -35.23
C THR A 354 26.56 -10.53 -33.88
N LEU A 355 26.55 -9.43 -33.13
CA LEU A 355 27.19 -9.33 -31.81
C LEU A 355 26.48 -10.22 -30.78
N LEU A 356 25.15 -10.26 -30.80
CA LEU A 356 24.36 -11.15 -29.94
C LEU A 356 24.66 -12.64 -30.21
N ARG A 357 24.83 -13.04 -31.48
CA ARG A 357 25.18 -14.43 -31.83
C ARG A 357 26.58 -14.85 -31.39
N GLN A 358 27.50 -13.89 -31.21
CA GLN A 358 28.86 -14.15 -30.75
C GLN A 358 28.94 -14.25 -29.23
N GLU A 359 28.23 -13.40 -28.49
CA GLU A 359 28.42 -13.27 -27.04
C GLU A 359 27.22 -13.74 -26.21
N ALA A 360 25.99 -13.75 -26.72
CA ALA A 360 24.79 -14.10 -25.96
C ALA A 360 24.42 -15.60 -26.05
N PRO A 361 23.69 -16.16 -25.06
CA PRO A 361 23.31 -17.58 -25.08
C PRO A 361 22.36 -17.87 -26.25
N LEU A 362 22.73 -18.84 -27.11
CA LEU A 362 22.04 -19.13 -28.37
C LEU A 362 20.53 -19.37 -28.22
N HIS A 363 20.12 -20.01 -27.12
CA HIS A 363 18.71 -20.32 -26.85
C HIS A 363 17.85 -19.08 -26.50
N LEU A 364 18.47 -17.96 -26.10
CA LEU A 364 17.77 -16.71 -25.75
C LEU A 364 17.69 -15.75 -26.93
N ILE A 365 18.55 -15.87 -27.94
CA ILE A 365 18.63 -14.95 -29.08
C ILE A 365 17.27 -14.71 -29.75
N PRO A 366 16.44 -15.74 -30.06
CA PRO A 366 15.13 -15.50 -30.68
C PRO A 366 14.21 -14.63 -29.81
N LYS A 367 14.27 -14.80 -28.48
CA LYS A 367 13.49 -13.99 -27.54
C LYS A 367 14.02 -12.55 -27.48
N ILE A 368 15.33 -12.38 -27.44
CA ILE A 368 15.98 -11.06 -27.42
C ILE A 368 15.62 -10.27 -28.68
N LEU A 369 15.77 -10.87 -29.87
CA LEU A 369 15.44 -10.21 -31.14
C LEU A 369 13.95 -9.85 -31.25
N ASN A 370 13.06 -10.63 -30.62
CA ASN A 370 11.63 -10.34 -30.59
C ASN A 370 11.25 -9.28 -29.53
N TYR A 371 12.16 -8.93 -28.61
CA TYR A 371 11.92 -7.89 -27.62
C TYR A 371 11.99 -6.51 -28.29
N LYS A 372 10.83 -5.87 -28.43
CA LYS A 372 10.70 -4.53 -29.01
C LYS A 372 11.18 -3.45 -28.01
N ILE A 373 12.31 -2.80 -28.31
CA ILE A 373 12.82 -1.69 -27.51
C ILE A 373 12.18 -0.38 -27.99
N HIS A 374 11.61 0.39 -27.07
CA HIS A 374 11.21 1.78 -27.31
C HIS A 374 12.40 2.69 -27.00
N TYR A 375 13.35 2.71 -27.93
CA TYR A 375 14.61 3.43 -27.75
C TYR A 375 14.33 4.94 -27.65
N GLN A 376 14.72 5.54 -26.53
CA GLN A 376 14.62 6.97 -26.30
C GLN A 376 16.00 7.49 -25.83
N PRO A 377 16.74 8.21 -26.69
CA PRO A 377 18.03 8.77 -26.32
C PRO A 377 17.93 9.62 -25.05
N GLY A 378 18.83 9.38 -24.09
CA GLY A 378 18.90 10.14 -22.84
C GLY A 378 17.89 9.72 -21.75
N MET A 379 16.91 8.87 -22.05
CA MET A 379 16.01 8.31 -21.04
C MET A 379 16.64 7.05 -20.42
N LEU A 380 16.89 7.10 -19.10
CA LEU A 380 17.42 5.96 -18.36
C LEU A 380 16.37 4.83 -18.27
N ASP A 381 16.85 3.59 -18.24
CA ASP A 381 16.02 2.41 -18.07
C ASP A 381 15.30 2.43 -16.71
N GLU A 382 14.02 2.07 -16.74
CA GLU A 382 13.07 2.17 -15.63
C GLU A 382 12.95 0.83 -14.90
N ALA A 383 13.04 0.85 -13.57
CA ALA A 383 12.77 -0.33 -12.76
C ALA A 383 11.26 -0.51 -12.57
N VAL A 384 10.79 -1.74 -12.74
CA VAL A 384 9.38 -2.10 -12.60
C VAL A 384 9.22 -3.15 -11.50
N TRP A 385 8.38 -2.83 -10.54
CA TRP A 385 7.94 -3.73 -9.48
C TRP A 385 6.78 -4.60 -10.00
N LYS A 386 7.11 -5.82 -10.47
CA LYS A 386 6.15 -6.77 -11.08
C LYS A 386 4.84 -6.96 -10.29
N PRO A 387 4.85 -7.05 -8.94
CA PRO A 387 3.65 -7.32 -8.14
C PRO A 387 2.57 -6.22 -8.17
N THR A 388 2.89 -5.02 -8.64
CA THR A 388 1.93 -3.91 -8.75
C THR A 388 1.62 -3.61 -10.20
N GLY A 389 0.36 -3.29 -10.49
CA GLY A 389 -0.04 -2.86 -11.82
C GLY A 389 0.68 -1.58 -12.28
N SER A 390 0.91 -0.61 -11.41
CA SER A 390 1.61 0.64 -11.79
C SER A 390 3.10 0.45 -12.08
N GLY A 391 3.70 -0.62 -11.55
CA GLY A 391 5.15 -0.85 -11.55
C GLY A 391 5.88 -0.19 -10.38
N ASP A 392 5.16 0.52 -9.49
CA ASP A 392 5.78 1.20 -8.36
C ASP A 392 5.94 0.29 -7.14
N PHE A 393 7.08 0.39 -6.47
CA PHE A 393 7.31 -0.36 -5.24
C PHE A 393 6.33 0.02 -4.13
N SER A 394 5.74 -0.98 -3.46
CA SER A 394 5.00 -0.77 -2.21
C SER A 394 5.40 -1.76 -1.11
N CYS A 395 5.56 -1.24 0.12
CA CYS A 395 5.78 -2.08 1.30
C CYS A 395 4.63 -3.06 1.55
N ALA A 396 3.41 -2.72 1.14
CA ALA A 396 2.26 -3.61 1.27
C ALA A 396 2.43 -4.87 0.42
N THR A 397 2.80 -4.73 -0.86
CA THR A 397 3.09 -5.88 -1.73
C THR A 397 4.35 -6.64 -1.32
N ALA A 398 5.39 -5.94 -0.84
CA ALA A 398 6.58 -6.59 -0.29
C ALA A 398 6.25 -7.47 0.92
N TRP A 399 5.40 -6.98 1.82
CA TRP A 399 4.89 -7.74 2.96
C TRP A 399 4.08 -8.97 2.51
N GLN A 400 3.26 -8.83 1.47
CA GLN A 400 2.51 -9.96 0.90
C GLN A 400 3.41 -11.06 0.33
N ILE A 401 4.59 -10.70 -0.19
CA ILE A 401 5.57 -11.67 -0.73
C ILE A 401 6.31 -12.38 0.39
N CYS A 402 6.71 -11.65 1.43
CA CYS A 402 7.66 -12.18 2.40
C CYS A 402 7.03 -12.95 3.58
N ARG A 403 5.72 -12.76 3.83
CA ARG A 403 4.97 -13.37 4.93
C ARG A 403 4.51 -14.79 4.61
N GLN A 404 4.19 -15.55 5.65
CA GLN A 404 3.43 -16.80 5.51
C GLN A 404 1.96 -16.49 5.24
N LYS A 405 1.35 -17.21 4.30
CA LYS A 405 -0.07 -17.09 3.94
C LYS A 405 -0.86 -18.31 4.39
N LYS A 406 -2.14 -18.11 4.71
CA LYS A 406 -3.14 -19.15 4.86
C LYS A 406 -4.24 -18.97 3.83
N ASP A 407 -5.08 -19.98 3.67
CA ASP A 407 -6.25 -19.89 2.82
C ASP A 407 -7.18 -18.79 3.33
N SER A 408 -7.56 -17.91 2.42
CA SER A 408 -8.55 -16.87 2.70
C SER A 408 -9.93 -17.51 2.78
N ASN A 409 -10.66 -17.23 3.85
CA ASN A 409 -12.06 -17.59 3.99
C ASN A 409 -12.89 -16.32 4.14
N ASN A 410 -13.77 -16.09 3.16
CA ASN A 410 -14.68 -14.93 3.13
C ASN A 410 -15.53 -14.81 4.39
N ILE A 411 -15.79 -15.93 5.07
CA ILE A 411 -16.55 -15.95 6.32
C ILE A 411 -15.88 -15.13 7.42
N ASN A 412 -14.54 -15.10 7.46
CA ASN A 412 -13.85 -14.33 8.47
C ASN A 412 -14.13 -12.82 8.35
N SER A 413 -14.48 -12.33 7.15
CA SER A 413 -14.86 -10.93 6.95
C SER A 413 -16.14 -10.53 7.69
N TYR A 414 -17.07 -11.48 7.90
CA TYR A 414 -18.30 -11.22 8.66
C TYR A 414 -18.02 -11.03 10.16
N ILE A 415 -17.01 -11.70 10.72
CA ILE A 415 -16.60 -11.51 12.13
C ILE A 415 -16.14 -10.08 12.35
N TRP A 416 -15.35 -9.54 11.42
CA TRP A 416 -14.69 -8.23 11.52
C TRP A 416 -15.51 -7.12 10.85
N HIS A 417 -16.78 -7.06 11.21
CA HIS A 417 -17.71 -6.09 10.64
C HIS A 417 -17.39 -4.64 11.07
N LYS A 418 -17.24 -3.72 10.11
CA LYS A 418 -16.78 -2.33 10.32
C LYS A 418 -17.58 -1.49 11.33
N HIS A 419 -18.87 -1.80 11.52
CA HIS A 419 -19.74 -1.10 12.47
C HIS A 419 -19.78 -1.76 13.86
N VAL A 420 -19.10 -2.89 14.05
CA VAL A 420 -19.05 -3.60 15.33
C VAL A 420 -17.72 -3.31 16.03
N PRO A 421 -17.71 -2.90 17.31
CA PRO A 421 -16.48 -2.67 18.06
C PRO A 421 -15.56 -3.89 18.12
N PHE A 422 -14.25 -3.67 17.98
CA PHE A 422 -13.22 -4.73 17.95
C PHE A 422 -13.38 -5.78 19.07
N LYS A 423 -13.65 -5.35 20.31
CA LYS A 423 -13.80 -6.27 21.46
C LYS A 423 -14.94 -7.29 21.30
N ILE A 424 -16.00 -6.92 20.60
CA ILE A 424 -17.19 -7.76 20.37
C ILE A 424 -16.86 -8.79 19.28
N SER A 425 -16.28 -8.35 18.16
CA SER A 425 -15.78 -9.23 17.11
C SER A 425 -14.70 -10.19 17.61
N PHE A 426 -13.77 -9.70 18.43
CA PHE A 426 -12.71 -10.51 19.04
C PHE A 426 -13.27 -11.61 19.94
N LEU A 427 -14.38 -11.37 20.65
CA LEU A 427 -15.06 -12.42 21.41
C LEU A 427 -15.54 -13.56 20.49
N VAL A 428 -16.24 -13.23 19.40
CA VAL A 428 -16.76 -14.24 18.46
C VAL A 428 -15.61 -14.97 17.76
N TRP A 429 -14.55 -14.25 17.38
CA TRP A 429 -13.33 -14.85 16.85
C TRP A 429 -12.73 -15.91 17.79
N ARG A 430 -12.69 -15.62 19.10
CA ARG A 430 -12.25 -16.57 20.14
C ARG A 430 -13.22 -17.73 20.32
N ALA A 431 -14.52 -17.46 20.30
CA ALA A 431 -15.55 -18.49 20.46
C ALA A 431 -15.47 -19.54 19.34
N LEU A 432 -15.38 -19.11 18.08
CA LEU A 432 -15.27 -20.00 16.92
C LEU A 432 -14.01 -20.88 16.92
N ARG A 433 -12.97 -20.50 17.68
CA ARG A 433 -11.70 -21.23 17.80
C ARG A 433 -11.54 -21.96 19.13
N TYR A 434 -12.62 -22.04 19.91
CA TYR A 434 -12.62 -22.65 21.24
C TYR A 434 -11.59 -22.05 22.23
N LYS A 435 -11.38 -20.73 22.15
CA LYS A 435 -10.37 -19.96 22.90
C LYS A 435 -10.94 -19.06 24.01
N LEU A 436 -12.08 -19.43 24.56
CA LEU A 436 -12.73 -18.73 25.67
C LEU A 436 -12.57 -19.51 27.00
N PRO A 437 -12.48 -18.80 28.14
CA PRO A 437 -12.36 -19.41 29.47
C PRO A 437 -13.71 -19.94 29.99
N THR A 438 -14.24 -20.98 29.32
CA THR A 438 -15.37 -21.77 29.79
C THR A 438 -14.92 -22.74 30.89
N ASN A 439 -15.82 -23.23 31.73
CA ASN A 439 -15.38 -24.13 32.82
C ASN A 439 -14.83 -25.45 32.26
N GLU A 440 -15.42 -25.97 31.18
CA GLU A 440 -14.90 -27.12 30.43
C GLU A 440 -13.43 -26.93 29.98
N LYS A 441 -13.06 -25.72 29.57
CA LYS A 441 -11.68 -25.40 29.19
C LYS A 441 -10.80 -25.05 30.39
N ILE A 442 -11.36 -24.61 31.50
CA ILE A 442 -10.59 -24.36 32.73
C ILE A 442 -10.28 -25.69 33.43
N THR A 443 -11.14 -26.72 33.30
CA THR A 443 -10.90 -28.04 33.90
C THR A 443 -9.64 -28.72 33.38
N THR A 444 -9.16 -28.38 32.18
CA THR A 444 -7.88 -28.89 31.68
C THR A 444 -6.67 -28.29 32.41
N PHE A 445 -6.85 -27.27 33.25
CA PHE A 445 -5.79 -26.57 33.99
C PHE A 445 -5.99 -26.59 35.51
N GLY A 446 -7.06 -27.21 36.03
CA GLY A 446 -7.37 -27.27 37.46
C GLY A 446 -8.81 -27.71 37.73
N SER A 447 -9.23 -27.72 38.99
CA SER A 447 -10.58 -28.17 39.38
C SER A 447 -11.60 -27.03 39.32
N SER A 448 -12.57 -27.09 38.41
CA SER A 448 -13.66 -26.11 38.31
C SER A 448 -14.99 -26.83 38.05
N PRO A 449 -16.12 -26.38 38.63
CA PRO A 449 -17.41 -27.01 38.37
C PRO A 449 -17.79 -26.83 36.89
N VAL A 450 -18.04 -27.92 36.18
CA VAL A 450 -18.38 -27.89 34.74
C VAL A 450 -19.77 -27.30 34.49
N ASN A 451 -20.57 -27.05 35.52
CA ASN A 451 -21.96 -26.60 35.39
C ASN A 451 -22.09 -25.13 34.95
N CYS A 452 -23.07 -24.87 34.09
CA CYS A 452 -23.44 -23.55 33.61
C CYS A 452 -24.16 -22.72 34.69
N SER A 453 -23.70 -21.50 34.94
CA SER A 453 -24.33 -20.56 35.89
C SER A 453 -25.49 -19.74 35.28
N CYS A 454 -25.80 -19.92 33.99
CA CYS A 454 -26.81 -19.11 33.30
C CYS A 454 -28.19 -19.77 33.22
N CYS A 455 -28.20 -21.11 33.15
CA CYS A 455 -29.39 -21.89 32.85
C CYS A 455 -30.04 -22.38 34.14
N ARG A 456 -31.38 -22.53 34.13
CA ARG A 456 -32.12 -23.15 35.23
C ARG A 456 -31.96 -24.67 35.23
N ARG A 457 -31.89 -25.28 34.04
CA ARG A 457 -31.61 -26.72 33.90
C ARG A 457 -30.11 -26.98 33.94
N PRO A 458 -29.67 -28.12 34.49
CA PRO A 458 -28.28 -28.53 34.47
C PRO A 458 -27.74 -28.57 33.03
N GLY A 459 -26.55 -28.00 32.83
CA GLY A 459 -25.88 -27.97 31.54
C GLY A 459 -24.40 -27.66 31.71
N LYS A 460 -23.60 -27.98 30.69
CA LYS A 460 -22.14 -27.75 30.72
C LYS A 460 -21.82 -26.30 30.40
N ASP A 461 -20.90 -25.68 31.11
CA ASP A 461 -20.26 -24.40 30.75
C ASP A 461 -19.21 -24.70 29.67
N ASP A 462 -19.71 -24.91 28.46
CA ASP A 462 -18.97 -25.02 27.20
C ASP A 462 -19.46 -23.94 26.21
N ILE A 463 -18.71 -23.74 25.13
CA ILE A 463 -19.01 -22.67 24.16
C ILE A 463 -20.38 -22.87 23.50
N ASN A 464 -20.68 -24.09 23.05
CA ASN A 464 -21.92 -24.32 22.32
C ASN A 464 -23.14 -24.21 23.25
N HIS A 465 -23.03 -24.64 24.51
CA HIS A 465 -24.07 -24.44 25.51
C HIS A 465 -24.29 -22.96 25.85
N ILE A 466 -23.21 -22.21 26.12
CA ILE A 466 -23.31 -20.79 26.51
C ILE A 466 -23.88 -19.93 25.37
N PHE A 467 -23.48 -20.21 24.14
CA PHE A 467 -23.84 -19.37 22.99
C PHE A 467 -25.04 -19.88 22.20
N VAL A 468 -25.43 -21.15 22.28
CA VAL A 468 -26.47 -21.72 21.40
C VAL A 468 -27.43 -22.63 22.16
N ASN A 469 -26.94 -23.74 22.72
CA ASN A 469 -27.80 -24.87 23.12
C ASN A 469 -28.42 -24.76 24.52
N GLY A 470 -27.86 -23.92 25.38
CA GLY A 470 -28.39 -23.72 26.73
C GLY A 470 -29.75 -23.05 26.68
N ASP A 471 -30.66 -23.43 27.58
CA ASP A 471 -32.03 -22.93 27.58
C ASP A 471 -32.11 -21.39 27.59
N PHE A 472 -31.19 -20.73 28.30
CA PHE A 472 -31.09 -19.27 28.31
C PHE A 472 -30.71 -18.72 26.92
N ALA A 473 -29.71 -19.32 26.26
CA ALA A 473 -29.25 -18.88 24.95
C ALA A 473 -30.31 -19.13 23.86
N LYS A 474 -30.94 -20.32 23.87
CA LYS A 474 -32.05 -20.67 22.96
C LYS A 474 -33.16 -19.64 23.00
N TYR A 475 -33.63 -19.30 24.19
CA TYR A 475 -34.72 -18.33 24.35
C TYR A 475 -34.33 -16.92 23.85
N ILE A 476 -33.07 -16.50 24.05
CA ILE A 476 -32.59 -15.24 23.50
C ILE A 476 -32.52 -15.31 21.97
N TRP A 477 -31.99 -16.39 21.39
CA TRP A 477 -31.93 -16.55 19.94
C TRP A 477 -33.30 -16.57 19.31
N GLU A 478 -34.24 -17.37 19.81
CA GLU A 478 -35.61 -17.45 19.29
C GLU A 478 -36.28 -16.06 19.21
N TRP A 479 -36.09 -15.21 20.23
CA TRP A 479 -36.63 -13.85 20.25
C TRP A 479 -36.05 -12.95 19.15
N PHE A 480 -34.76 -13.06 18.84
CA PHE A 480 -34.10 -12.23 17.84
C PHE A 480 -34.14 -12.83 16.43
N SER A 481 -34.15 -14.15 16.32
CA SER A 481 -34.08 -14.89 15.06
C SER A 481 -35.44 -14.98 14.37
N ALA A 482 -36.53 -15.15 15.15
CA ALA A 482 -37.87 -15.31 14.59
C ALA A 482 -38.33 -14.12 13.74
N PRO A 483 -38.17 -12.84 14.16
CA PRO A 483 -38.55 -11.69 13.33
C PRO A 483 -37.72 -11.57 12.05
N CYS A 484 -36.48 -12.06 12.05
CA CYS A 484 -35.62 -12.09 10.88
C CYS A 484 -35.89 -13.29 9.96
N GLY A 485 -36.79 -14.21 10.32
CA GLY A 485 -37.01 -15.45 9.56
C GLY A 485 -35.88 -16.47 9.69
N VAL A 486 -34.99 -16.34 10.69
CA VAL A 486 -33.91 -17.31 10.95
C VAL A 486 -34.42 -18.41 11.87
N TYR A 487 -34.34 -19.65 11.40
CA TYR A 487 -34.76 -20.80 12.16
C TYR A 487 -33.65 -21.33 13.09
N HIS A 488 -33.96 -21.43 14.39
CA HIS A 488 -33.03 -21.85 15.43
C HIS A 488 -33.13 -23.37 15.68
N LYS A 489 -32.28 -24.15 14.98
CA LYS A 489 -32.11 -25.61 15.19
C LYS A 489 -30.65 -26.05 15.36
N GLN A 490 -29.73 -25.10 15.32
CA GLN A 490 -28.30 -25.37 15.26
C GLN A 490 -27.75 -25.79 16.62
N THR A 491 -26.74 -26.66 16.59
CA THR A 491 -26.07 -27.14 17.80
C THR A 491 -24.71 -26.48 18.04
N TYR A 492 -24.14 -25.82 17.03
CA TYR A 492 -22.84 -25.17 17.13
C TYR A 492 -22.92 -23.68 16.82
N ILE A 493 -22.08 -22.89 17.50
CA ILE A 493 -22.00 -21.44 17.27
C ILE A 493 -21.67 -21.10 15.81
N LYS A 494 -20.85 -21.90 15.13
CA LYS A 494 -20.53 -21.69 13.71
C LYS A 494 -21.78 -21.74 12.83
N ASP A 495 -22.68 -22.69 13.10
CA ASP A 495 -23.82 -22.98 12.23
C ASP A 495 -24.89 -21.90 12.37
N ILE A 496 -25.09 -21.37 13.59
CA ILE A 496 -26.01 -20.24 13.80
C ILE A 496 -25.47 -18.94 13.21
N LEU A 497 -24.17 -18.67 13.28
CA LEU A 497 -23.62 -17.49 12.61
C LEU A 497 -23.77 -17.60 11.08
N TYR A 498 -23.56 -18.80 10.53
CA TYR A 498 -23.69 -19.03 9.09
C TYR A 498 -25.13 -18.97 8.61
N SER A 499 -26.11 -19.40 9.43
CA SER A 499 -27.51 -19.26 9.07
C SER A 499 -27.93 -17.80 8.94
N TRP A 500 -27.43 -16.92 9.81
CA TRP A 500 -27.65 -15.47 9.69
C TRP A 500 -26.89 -14.85 8.51
N TRP A 501 -25.61 -15.18 8.34
CA TRP A 501 -24.78 -14.60 7.26
C TRP A 501 -25.12 -15.12 5.87
N GLY A 502 -25.77 -16.28 5.76
CA GLY A 502 -26.26 -16.87 4.52
C GLY A 502 -27.64 -16.37 4.07
N MET A 503 -28.32 -15.55 4.87
CA MET A 503 -29.64 -15.03 4.52
C MET A 503 -29.60 -14.05 3.34
N GLU A 504 -30.62 -14.11 2.50
CA GLU A 504 -30.86 -13.08 1.50
C GLU A 504 -31.26 -11.75 2.17
N ASN A 505 -30.61 -10.67 1.75
CA ASN A 505 -30.90 -9.33 2.25
C ASN A 505 -31.86 -8.60 1.31
N LYS A 506 -32.78 -7.84 1.90
CA LYS A 506 -33.78 -7.03 1.16
C LYS A 506 -33.23 -5.65 0.77
N ASN A 507 -32.35 -5.09 1.61
CA ASN A 507 -31.69 -3.78 1.44
C ASN A 507 -30.41 -3.71 2.29
N ASP A 508 -29.64 -2.61 2.20
CA ASP A 508 -28.36 -2.51 2.92
C ASP A 508 -28.50 -2.41 4.45
N VAL A 509 -29.62 -1.89 4.98
CA VAL A 509 -29.88 -1.90 6.45
C VAL A 509 -30.14 -3.32 6.92
N HIS A 510 -30.95 -4.07 6.17
CA HIS A 510 -31.23 -5.47 6.48
C HIS A 510 -29.92 -6.29 6.44
N LYS A 511 -29.08 -6.07 5.43
CA LYS A 511 -27.74 -6.68 5.34
C LYS A 511 -26.87 -6.38 6.56
N LEU A 512 -26.83 -5.12 7.00
CA LEU A 512 -26.09 -4.71 8.20
C LEU A 512 -26.53 -5.50 9.43
N ILE A 513 -27.84 -5.68 9.60
CA ILE A 513 -28.42 -6.33 10.76
C ILE A 513 -28.20 -7.84 10.75
N LEU A 514 -28.41 -8.49 9.61
CA LEU A 514 -28.11 -9.91 9.44
C LEU A 514 -26.65 -10.23 9.76
N GLN A 515 -25.73 -9.31 9.49
CA GLN A 515 -24.30 -9.48 9.77
C GLN A 515 -23.94 -9.18 11.23
N ALA A 516 -24.40 -8.06 11.78
CA ALA A 516 -23.96 -7.54 13.07
C ALA A 516 -24.76 -8.07 14.28
N ALA A 517 -26.07 -8.26 14.15
CA ALA A 517 -26.93 -8.73 15.23
C ALA A 517 -26.45 -10.04 15.87
N PRO A 518 -26.09 -11.11 15.11
CA PRO A 518 -25.67 -12.36 15.75
C PRO A 518 -24.37 -12.20 16.56
N ILE A 519 -23.48 -11.30 16.15
CA ILE A 519 -22.24 -10.98 16.89
C ILE A 519 -22.56 -10.26 18.20
N ILE A 520 -23.52 -9.32 18.18
CA ILE A 520 -24.00 -8.58 19.36
C ILE A 520 -24.73 -9.50 20.34
N VAL A 521 -25.53 -10.46 19.83
CA VAL A 521 -26.19 -11.48 20.65
C VAL A 521 -25.14 -12.30 21.41
N CYS A 522 -24.13 -12.85 20.72
CA CYS A 522 -23.05 -13.58 21.37
C CYS A 522 -22.36 -12.74 22.46
N TRP A 523 -22.04 -11.47 22.18
CA TRP A 523 -21.44 -10.58 23.16
C TRP A 523 -22.27 -10.41 24.44
N ASN A 524 -23.58 -10.24 24.30
CA ASN A 524 -24.47 -10.07 25.43
C ASN A 524 -24.70 -11.37 26.21
N LEU A 525 -24.73 -12.52 25.54
CA LEU A 525 -24.75 -13.84 26.19
C LEU A 525 -23.49 -14.06 27.05
N TRP A 526 -22.32 -13.73 26.50
CA TRP A 526 -21.05 -13.83 27.24
C TRP A 526 -20.99 -12.88 28.44
N LYS A 527 -21.42 -11.62 28.27
CA LYS A 527 -21.52 -10.66 29.39
C LYS A 527 -22.43 -11.19 30.50
N ASN A 528 -23.58 -11.79 30.13
CA ASN A 528 -24.50 -12.38 31.10
C ASN A 528 -23.84 -13.54 31.85
N ARG A 529 -23.17 -14.46 31.15
CA ARG A 529 -22.43 -15.56 31.78
C ARG A 529 -21.37 -15.07 32.75
N CYS A 530 -20.56 -14.09 32.36
CA CYS A 530 -19.55 -13.53 33.24
C CYS A 530 -20.16 -12.84 34.47
N ALA A 531 -21.29 -12.14 34.32
CA ALA A 531 -22.02 -11.55 35.44
C ALA A 531 -22.56 -12.61 36.41
N ALA A 532 -23.11 -13.70 35.89
CA ALA A 532 -23.62 -14.80 36.70
C ALA A 532 -22.53 -15.56 37.45
N LYS A 533 -21.41 -15.86 36.77
CA LYS A 533 -20.32 -16.63 37.34
C LYS A 533 -19.49 -15.85 38.36
N TYR A 534 -19.06 -14.63 38.04
CA TYR A 534 -18.04 -13.92 38.82
C TYR A 534 -18.59 -12.88 39.78
N TRP A 535 -19.84 -12.45 39.55
CA TRP A 535 -20.50 -11.41 40.36
C TRP A 535 -21.77 -11.93 41.02
N SER A 536 -22.03 -13.24 40.96
CA SER A 536 -23.22 -13.91 41.50
C SER A 536 -24.55 -13.24 41.11
N LYS A 537 -24.58 -12.57 39.95
CA LYS A 537 -25.79 -11.88 39.48
C LYS A 537 -26.73 -12.88 38.82
N GLN A 538 -28.01 -12.88 39.19
CA GLN A 538 -28.98 -13.73 38.52
C GLN A 538 -29.10 -13.39 37.02
N SER A 539 -29.15 -14.43 36.20
CA SER A 539 -29.37 -14.28 34.75
C SER A 539 -30.78 -13.77 34.49
N SER A 540 -30.90 -12.66 33.75
CA SER A 540 -32.17 -12.02 33.45
C SER A 540 -32.36 -11.90 31.94
N ILE A 541 -33.37 -12.60 31.44
CA ILE A 541 -33.78 -12.57 30.04
C ILE A 541 -34.15 -11.15 29.60
N THR A 542 -34.96 -10.45 30.40
CA THR A 542 -35.41 -9.08 30.12
C THR A 542 -34.22 -8.12 29.97
N ARG A 543 -33.25 -8.20 30.89
CA ARG A 543 -32.03 -7.38 30.84
C ARG A 543 -31.20 -7.65 29.59
N VAL A 544 -31.00 -8.93 29.23
CA VAL A 544 -30.21 -9.30 28.05
C VAL A 544 -30.90 -8.89 26.76
N LYS A 545 -32.22 -9.08 26.64
CA LYS A 545 -33.02 -8.59 25.50
C LYS A 545 -32.86 -7.07 25.34
N PHE A 546 -33.05 -6.31 26.42
CA PHE A 546 -32.90 -4.86 26.39
C PHE A 546 -31.50 -4.42 25.93
N LEU A 547 -30.44 -5.03 26.47
CA LEU A 547 -29.07 -4.68 26.10
C LEU A 547 -28.76 -4.98 24.62
N ILE A 548 -29.22 -6.11 24.09
CA ILE A 548 -29.06 -6.45 22.67
C ILE A 548 -29.82 -5.45 21.80
N THR A 549 -31.08 -5.18 22.10
CA THR A 549 -31.89 -4.20 21.34
C THR A 549 -31.27 -2.80 21.40
N LYS A 550 -30.75 -2.38 22.56
CA LYS A 550 -30.04 -1.10 22.72
C LYS A 550 -28.76 -1.04 21.88
N ASP A 551 -27.93 -2.09 21.94
CA ASP A 551 -26.68 -2.15 21.17
C ASP A 551 -26.95 -2.12 19.66
N ILE A 552 -28.00 -2.82 19.21
CA ILE A 552 -28.43 -2.79 17.80
C ILE A 552 -28.99 -1.42 17.41
N TYR A 553 -29.87 -0.83 18.22
CA TYR A 553 -30.41 0.50 17.99
C TYR A 553 -29.29 1.54 17.80
N LEU A 554 -28.30 1.54 18.69
CA LEU A 554 -27.16 2.45 18.61
C LEU A 554 -26.37 2.24 17.32
N LEU A 555 -26.17 0.98 16.90
CA LEU A 555 -25.47 0.65 15.66
C LEU A 555 -26.20 1.19 14.43
N ILE A 556 -27.51 0.97 14.31
CA ILE A 556 -28.28 1.46 13.16
C ILE A 556 -28.38 2.98 13.19
N ASN A 557 -28.66 3.58 14.34
CA ASN A 557 -28.78 5.04 14.48
C ASN A 557 -27.46 5.76 14.14
N THR A 558 -26.31 5.11 14.39
CA THR A 558 -25.01 5.64 13.98
C THR A 558 -24.78 5.50 12.47
N ALA A 559 -25.18 4.37 11.88
CA ALA A 559 -24.97 4.10 10.45
C ALA A 559 -25.97 4.86 9.54
N TYR A 560 -27.18 5.10 10.03
CA TYR A 560 -28.32 5.65 9.30
C TYR A 560 -29.08 6.67 10.17
N SER A 561 -28.38 7.69 10.66
CA SER A 561 -28.91 8.71 11.60
C SER A 561 -30.06 9.56 11.05
N TYR A 562 -30.22 9.61 9.73
CA TYR A 562 -31.27 10.37 9.07
C TYR A 562 -32.62 9.63 9.01
N ILE A 563 -32.69 8.39 9.48
CA ILE A 563 -33.94 7.62 9.62
C ILE A 563 -34.26 7.55 11.11
N GLN A 564 -35.51 7.87 11.48
CA GLN A 564 -35.98 7.67 12.85
C GLN A 564 -36.29 6.18 13.07
N TRP A 565 -35.51 5.55 13.93
CA TRP A 565 -35.64 4.13 14.26
C TRP A 565 -36.52 3.92 15.49
N PRO A 566 -37.39 2.90 15.50
CA PRO A 566 -38.14 2.54 16.69
C PRO A 566 -37.19 1.90 17.73
N THR A 567 -37.59 1.96 18.99
CA THR A 567 -36.79 1.43 20.10
C THR A 567 -37.03 -0.07 20.35
N THR A 568 -38.10 -0.64 19.79
CA THR A 568 -38.44 -2.06 19.94
C THR A 568 -37.89 -2.89 18.78
N TRP A 569 -37.44 -4.12 19.06
CA TRP A 569 -36.83 -5.00 18.04
C TRP A 569 -37.78 -5.37 16.89
N HIS A 570 -39.02 -5.73 17.21
CA HIS A 570 -40.00 -6.19 16.21
C HIS A 570 -40.40 -5.09 15.24
N GLU A 571 -40.68 -3.88 15.75
CA GLU A 571 -40.99 -2.73 14.90
C GLU A 571 -39.77 -2.31 14.08
N MET A 572 -38.58 -2.41 14.66
CA MET A 572 -37.33 -2.09 13.97
C MET A 572 -37.14 -2.99 12.76
N ILE A 573 -37.27 -4.32 12.92
CA ILE A 573 -37.17 -5.26 11.80
C ILE A 573 -38.25 -4.97 10.75
N LYS A 574 -39.50 -4.74 11.15
CA LYS A 574 -40.57 -4.40 10.21
C LYS A 574 -40.23 -3.17 9.35
N ILE A 575 -39.71 -2.11 9.96
CA ILE A 575 -39.28 -0.90 9.22
C ILE A 575 -38.07 -1.20 8.34
N ILE A 576 -37.07 -1.93 8.87
CA ILE A 576 -35.87 -2.32 8.12
C ILE A 576 -36.24 -3.09 6.86
N GLU A 577 -37.14 -4.06 6.92
CA GLU A 577 -37.51 -4.85 5.76
C GLU A 577 -38.25 -4.05 4.68
N LEU A 578 -39.02 -3.05 5.11
CA LEU A 578 -39.79 -2.17 4.22
C LEU A 578 -38.95 -1.02 3.65
N CYS A 579 -37.75 -0.76 4.18
CA CYS A 579 -36.83 0.23 3.64
C CYS A 579 -36.53 -0.02 2.16
N LYS A 580 -36.71 1.02 1.34
CA LYS A 580 -36.45 0.96 -0.09
C LYS A 580 -35.11 1.61 -0.40
N GLN A 581 -34.27 0.87 -1.14
CA GLN A 581 -33.06 1.45 -1.70
C GLN A 581 -33.45 2.49 -2.75
N ASP A 582 -32.85 3.67 -2.70
CA ASP A 582 -33.06 4.67 -3.74
C ASP A 582 -32.40 4.16 -5.04
N ILE A 583 -33.13 4.18 -6.16
CA ILE A 583 -32.65 3.70 -7.45
C ILE A 583 -32.64 4.87 -8.41
N ARG A 584 -31.49 5.14 -9.01
CA ARG A 584 -31.40 6.04 -10.15
C ARG A 584 -31.51 5.22 -11.43
N ILE A 585 -32.35 5.69 -12.35
CA ILE A 585 -32.57 5.08 -13.66
C ILE A 585 -32.00 6.02 -14.72
N TRP A 586 -31.20 5.49 -15.64
CA TRP A 586 -30.76 6.20 -16.84
C TRP A 586 -31.35 5.51 -18.07
N GLN A 587 -31.84 6.31 -19.00
CA GLN A 587 -32.14 5.87 -20.36
C GLN A 587 -30.84 5.95 -21.17
N ILE A 588 -30.49 4.85 -21.83
CA ILE A 588 -29.24 4.69 -22.57
C ILE A 588 -29.58 4.22 -23.98
N SER A 589 -29.15 4.95 -24.99
CA SER A 589 -29.29 4.58 -26.40
C SER A 589 -27.99 4.86 -27.12
N TRP A 590 -27.69 4.09 -28.16
CA TRP A 590 -26.59 4.41 -29.05
C TRP A 590 -26.96 5.62 -29.90
N GLU A 591 -26.03 6.57 -30.03
CA GLU A 591 -26.22 7.79 -30.82
C GLU A 591 -25.41 7.73 -32.12
N LYS A 592 -25.94 8.28 -33.21
CA LYS A 592 -25.24 8.33 -34.50
C LYS A 592 -24.09 9.35 -34.45
N PRO A 593 -22.95 9.11 -35.14
CA PRO A 593 -21.91 10.13 -35.23
C PRO A 593 -22.33 11.35 -36.07
N PRO A 594 -21.66 12.50 -35.87
CA PRO A 594 -21.84 13.66 -36.75
C PRO A 594 -21.49 13.36 -38.21
N GLN A 595 -21.97 14.21 -39.12
CA GLN A 595 -21.65 14.11 -40.55
C GLN A 595 -20.12 14.18 -40.77
N ASN A 596 -19.61 13.39 -41.73
CA ASN A 596 -18.19 13.26 -42.06
C ASN A 596 -17.28 12.68 -40.96
N ILE A 597 -17.85 12.05 -39.93
CA ILE A 597 -17.12 11.30 -38.90
C ILE A 597 -17.62 9.86 -38.92
N LEU A 598 -16.69 8.90 -38.87
CA LEU A 598 -17.04 7.49 -38.66
C LEU A 598 -16.95 7.16 -37.17
N LYS A 599 -17.90 6.38 -36.67
CA LYS A 599 -17.90 5.90 -35.28
C LYS A 599 -17.42 4.47 -35.24
N LEU A 600 -16.34 4.23 -34.52
CA LEU A 600 -15.83 2.90 -34.22
C LEU A 600 -16.24 2.54 -32.79
N ASN A 601 -17.13 1.57 -32.64
CA ASN A 601 -17.41 0.95 -31.36
C ASN A 601 -16.50 -0.29 -31.22
N THR A 602 -15.87 -0.51 -30.06
CA THR A 602 -15.12 -1.75 -29.78
C THR A 602 -15.40 -2.29 -28.38
N ASP A 603 -15.13 -3.57 -28.19
CA ASP A 603 -15.20 -4.26 -26.89
C ASP A 603 -14.19 -5.41 -26.82
N GLY A 604 -13.60 -5.61 -25.64
CA GLY A 604 -12.70 -6.71 -25.32
C GLY A 604 -13.39 -7.77 -24.46
N SER A 605 -13.14 -9.06 -24.77
CA SER A 605 -13.74 -10.17 -24.02
C SER A 605 -12.68 -11.15 -23.52
N ALA A 606 -12.81 -11.59 -22.27
CA ALA A 606 -11.99 -12.60 -21.64
C ALA A 606 -12.86 -13.68 -20.97
N LEU A 607 -12.59 -14.96 -21.24
CA LEU A 607 -13.31 -16.07 -20.58
C LEU A 607 -12.88 -16.26 -19.11
N ASN A 608 -11.58 -16.07 -18.85
CA ASN A 608 -10.97 -16.04 -17.52
C ASN A 608 -9.99 -14.86 -17.48
N ASN A 609 -9.58 -14.43 -16.29
CA ASN A 609 -8.63 -13.32 -16.14
C ASN A 609 -7.43 -13.75 -15.24
N PRO A 610 -6.30 -14.19 -15.82
CA PRO A 610 -6.02 -14.33 -17.26
C PRO A 610 -6.64 -15.58 -17.90
N GLY A 611 -6.84 -15.57 -19.23
CA GLY A 611 -7.44 -16.67 -19.99
C GLY A 611 -7.53 -16.39 -21.49
N LYS A 612 -8.32 -17.18 -22.24
CA LYS A 612 -8.58 -16.93 -23.66
C LYS A 612 -9.27 -15.57 -23.81
N ILE A 613 -8.68 -14.70 -24.63
CA ILE A 613 -9.14 -13.34 -24.92
C ILE A 613 -9.45 -13.16 -26.40
N GLY A 614 -10.32 -12.20 -26.69
CA GLY A 614 -10.56 -11.71 -28.03
C GLY A 614 -11.28 -10.38 -28.01
N GLY A 615 -11.57 -9.84 -29.18
CA GLY A 615 -12.16 -8.53 -29.32
C GLY A 615 -13.15 -8.47 -30.47
N GLY A 616 -14.00 -7.46 -30.42
CA GLY A 616 -14.93 -7.13 -31.49
C GLY A 616 -14.94 -5.64 -31.74
N GLY A 617 -15.30 -5.26 -32.97
CA GLY A 617 -15.51 -3.87 -33.30
C GLY A 617 -16.42 -3.69 -34.50
N ILE A 618 -17.07 -2.52 -34.56
CA ILE A 618 -17.95 -2.12 -35.65
C ILE A 618 -17.75 -0.65 -35.97
N LEU A 619 -17.49 -0.35 -37.23
CA LEU A 619 -17.33 0.96 -37.80
C LEU A 619 -18.62 1.34 -38.55
N ARG A 620 -19.18 2.50 -38.20
CA ARG A 620 -20.45 3.00 -38.74
C ARG A 620 -20.34 4.43 -39.24
N ASP A 621 -21.14 4.77 -40.25
CA ASP A 621 -21.23 6.13 -40.77
C ASP A 621 -22.24 7.00 -40.01
N HIS A 622 -22.40 8.26 -40.44
CA HIS A 622 -23.36 9.23 -39.87
C HIS A 622 -24.83 8.82 -40.00
N LYS A 623 -25.18 7.91 -40.91
CA LYS A 623 -26.54 7.35 -41.03
C LYS A 623 -26.75 6.15 -40.10
N GLY A 624 -25.66 5.61 -39.53
CA GLY A 624 -25.62 4.39 -38.75
C GLY A 624 -25.50 3.13 -39.62
N GLU A 625 -25.10 3.28 -40.89
CA GLU A 625 -24.85 2.15 -41.77
C GLU A 625 -23.51 1.50 -41.43
N LEU A 626 -23.44 0.18 -41.63
CA LEU A 626 -22.22 -0.60 -41.43
C LEU A 626 -21.20 -0.26 -42.51
N VAL A 627 -19.99 0.12 -42.11
CA VAL A 627 -18.82 0.25 -42.99
C VAL A 627 -17.93 -0.98 -42.87
N TYR A 628 -17.66 -1.43 -41.64
CA TYR A 628 -16.78 -2.57 -41.35
C TYR A 628 -17.10 -3.13 -39.97
N ALA A 629 -16.97 -4.44 -39.77
CA ALA A 629 -16.99 -5.06 -38.45
C ALA A 629 -16.04 -6.24 -38.39
N PHE A 630 -15.62 -6.59 -37.17
CA PHE A 630 -14.71 -7.70 -36.95
C PHE A 630 -14.96 -8.44 -35.63
N SER A 631 -14.53 -9.70 -35.61
CA SER A 631 -14.36 -10.53 -34.41
C SER A 631 -12.98 -11.18 -34.49
N ILE A 632 -12.13 -10.95 -33.49
CA ILE A 632 -10.71 -11.37 -33.52
C ILE A 632 -10.32 -12.13 -32.25
N PRO A 633 -9.80 -13.37 -32.35
CA PRO A 633 -9.18 -14.04 -31.21
C PRO A 633 -7.78 -13.46 -30.97
N PHE A 634 -7.48 -13.09 -29.73
CA PHE A 634 -6.18 -12.51 -29.33
C PHE A 634 -5.29 -13.50 -28.56
N GLY A 635 -5.68 -14.79 -28.51
CA GLY A 635 -4.94 -15.80 -27.76
C GLY A 635 -5.24 -15.74 -26.26
N ASN A 636 -4.21 -15.77 -25.41
CA ASN A 636 -4.34 -15.74 -23.95
C ASN A 636 -3.85 -14.42 -23.36
N GLY A 637 -4.62 -13.85 -22.43
CA GLY A 637 -4.30 -12.59 -21.78
C GLY A 637 -5.33 -12.17 -20.73
N SER A 638 -5.27 -10.91 -20.32
CA SER A 638 -6.18 -10.30 -19.34
C SER A 638 -7.31 -9.53 -20.02
N ASN A 639 -8.39 -9.24 -19.26
CA ASN A 639 -9.49 -8.42 -19.77
C ASN A 639 -9.00 -7.07 -20.31
N ASN A 640 -8.13 -6.38 -19.55
CA ASN A 640 -7.60 -5.08 -19.96
C ASN A 640 -6.71 -5.16 -21.22
N GLN A 641 -6.06 -6.30 -21.48
CA GLN A 641 -5.36 -6.53 -22.75
C GLN A 641 -6.35 -6.63 -23.91
N ALA A 642 -7.41 -7.43 -23.76
CA ALA A 642 -8.46 -7.56 -24.79
C ALA A 642 -9.08 -6.20 -25.14
N GLU A 643 -9.43 -5.42 -24.11
CA GLU A 643 -9.99 -4.07 -24.22
C GLU A 643 -9.05 -3.08 -24.93
N THR A 644 -7.74 -3.28 -24.81
CA THR A 644 -6.74 -2.43 -25.47
C THR A 644 -6.51 -2.87 -26.92
N LEU A 645 -6.43 -4.18 -27.17
CA LEU A 645 -6.10 -4.73 -28.49
C LEU A 645 -7.25 -4.57 -29.50
N ALA A 646 -8.51 -4.63 -29.05
CA ALA A 646 -9.68 -4.44 -29.91
C ALA A 646 -9.68 -3.08 -30.65
N PRO A 647 -9.55 -1.93 -29.96
CA PRO A 647 -9.43 -0.63 -30.63
C PRO A 647 -8.12 -0.48 -31.41
N SER A 648 -7.00 -1.08 -30.98
CA SER A 648 -5.77 -1.09 -31.80
C SER A 648 -6.01 -1.69 -33.17
N HIS A 649 -6.63 -2.87 -33.24
CA HIS A 649 -6.96 -3.50 -34.52
C HIS A 649 -7.93 -2.64 -35.36
N GLY A 650 -8.99 -2.10 -34.73
CA GLY A 650 -9.98 -1.30 -35.44
C GLY A 650 -9.41 0.01 -36.01
N ILE A 651 -8.57 0.71 -35.24
CA ILE A 651 -7.94 1.97 -35.70
C ILE A 651 -6.87 1.69 -36.75
N GLU A 652 -6.04 0.67 -36.56
CA GLU A 652 -5.06 0.26 -37.56
C GLU A 652 -5.72 -0.05 -38.91
N TRP A 653 -6.83 -0.79 -38.90
CA TRP A 653 -7.61 -1.07 -40.10
C TRP A 653 -8.15 0.21 -40.75
N CYS A 654 -8.66 1.16 -39.95
CA CYS A 654 -9.13 2.46 -40.46
C CYS A 654 -8.03 3.22 -41.19
N LEU A 655 -6.83 3.29 -40.60
CA LEU A 655 -5.66 3.95 -41.21
C LEU A 655 -5.26 3.31 -42.53
N GLN A 656 -5.20 1.97 -42.57
CA GLN A 656 -4.85 1.22 -43.78
C GLN A 656 -5.82 1.45 -44.95
N HIS A 657 -7.09 1.74 -44.65
CA HIS A 657 -8.14 1.98 -45.65
C HIS A 657 -8.44 3.47 -45.88
N GLY A 658 -7.61 4.38 -45.35
CA GLY A 658 -7.72 5.82 -45.58
C GLY A 658 -8.80 6.53 -44.76
N TYR A 659 -9.41 5.87 -43.77
CA TYR A 659 -10.39 6.49 -42.88
C TYR A 659 -9.70 7.25 -41.74
N LYS A 660 -9.63 8.58 -41.87
CA LYS A 660 -8.83 9.44 -40.96
C LYS A 660 -9.63 10.24 -39.92
N LYS A 661 -10.97 10.20 -39.94
CA LYS A 661 -11.83 10.94 -38.99
C LYS A 661 -12.68 9.98 -38.17
N ILE A 662 -12.18 9.61 -36.98
CA ILE A 662 -12.74 8.52 -36.16
C ILE A 662 -13.18 9.03 -34.79
N LEU A 663 -14.41 8.68 -34.41
CA LEU A 663 -14.92 8.75 -33.04
C LEU A 663 -14.91 7.33 -32.46
N LEU A 664 -14.01 7.05 -31.52
CA LEU A 664 -13.92 5.78 -30.83
C LEU A 664 -14.86 5.76 -29.61
N GLU A 665 -15.68 4.71 -29.52
CA GLU A 665 -16.52 4.40 -28.36
C GLU A 665 -16.12 3.05 -27.76
N VAL A 666 -15.80 3.07 -26.47
CA VAL A 666 -15.47 1.86 -25.69
C VAL A 666 -16.23 1.88 -24.37
N ASP A 667 -16.53 0.71 -23.81
CA ASP A 667 -17.19 0.59 -22.50
C ASP A 667 -16.19 0.48 -21.33
N SER A 668 -14.89 0.41 -21.63
CA SER A 668 -13.82 0.54 -20.65
C SER A 668 -13.50 2.00 -20.31
N GLU A 669 -14.04 2.50 -19.20
CA GLU A 669 -13.72 3.85 -18.68
C GLU A 669 -12.22 4.02 -18.39
N LEU A 670 -11.52 2.93 -18.04
CA LEU A 670 -10.08 2.94 -17.80
C LEU A 670 -9.30 3.21 -19.10
N LEU A 671 -9.69 2.58 -20.21
CA LEU A 671 -9.02 2.78 -21.49
C LEU A 671 -9.16 4.21 -22.00
N VAL A 672 -10.36 4.80 -21.84
CA VAL A 672 -10.59 6.22 -22.16
C VAL A 672 -9.62 7.11 -21.38
N LYS A 673 -9.47 6.87 -20.07
CA LYS A 673 -8.53 7.63 -19.23
C LYS A 673 -7.07 7.44 -19.66
N TRP A 674 -6.69 6.24 -20.09
CA TRP A 674 -5.34 5.96 -20.60
C TRP A 674 -5.06 6.69 -21.92
N LEU A 675 -6.02 6.69 -22.86
CA LEU A 675 -5.89 7.40 -24.15
C LEU A 675 -5.90 8.92 -23.98
N GLN A 676 -6.65 9.43 -23.01
CA GLN A 676 -6.68 10.86 -22.67
C GLN A 676 -5.52 11.28 -21.74
N LEU A 677 -4.61 10.38 -21.40
CA LEU A 677 -3.46 10.61 -20.51
C LEU A 677 -3.84 11.14 -19.10
N THR A 678 -5.07 10.87 -18.64
CA THR A 678 -5.54 11.25 -17.29
C THR A 678 -5.25 10.18 -16.23
N ALA A 679 -4.85 8.98 -16.66
CA ALA A 679 -4.40 7.90 -15.78
C ALA A 679 -3.23 7.12 -16.40
N LYS A 680 -2.30 6.62 -15.58
CA LYS A 680 -1.19 5.75 -16.02
C LYS A 680 -1.70 4.30 -16.18
N PRO A 681 -1.50 3.65 -17.33
CA PRO A 681 -1.90 2.27 -17.50
C PRO A 681 -0.99 1.30 -16.76
N PRO A 682 -1.44 0.04 -16.52
CA PRO A 682 -0.58 -1.00 -15.98
C PRO A 682 0.69 -1.16 -16.81
N TRP A 683 1.83 -1.42 -16.17
CA TRP A 683 3.12 -1.46 -16.83
C TRP A 683 3.19 -2.50 -17.95
N GLN A 684 2.41 -3.59 -17.85
CA GLN A 684 2.28 -4.62 -18.89
C GLN A 684 1.56 -4.12 -20.16
N LEU A 685 0.73 -3.08 -20.05
CA LEU A 685 -0.07 -2.54 -21.16
C LEU A 685 0.50 -1.24 -21.73
N GLN A 686 1.47 -0.63 -21.05
CA GLN A 686 2.02 0.67 -21.44
C GLN A 686 2.52 0.67 -22.88
N GLN A 687 3.16 -0.41 -23.33
CA GLN A 687 3.60 -0.54 -24.73
C GLN A 687 2.41 -0.55 -25.70
N SER A 688 1.44 -1.46 -25.52
CA SER A 688 0.30 -1.58 -26.43
C SER A 688 -0.54 -0.31 -26.49
N ILE A 689 -0.65 0.41 -25.36
CA ILE A 689 -1.35 1.69 -25.29
C ILE A 689 -0.54 2.80 -25.98
N GLN A 690 0.78 2.80 -25.84
CA GLN A 690 1.63 3.76 -26.55
C GLN A 690 1.56 3.56 -28.07
N GLU A 691 1.54 2.30 -28.53
CA GLU A 691 1.32 1.95 -29.94
C GLU A 691 -0.06 2.44 -30.41
N LEU A 692 -1.12 2.19 -29.63
CA LEU A 692 -2.47 2.71 -29.91
C LEU A 692 -2.49 4.24 -30.00
N ILE A 693 -1.85 4.95 -29.06
CA ILE A 693 -1.73 6.41 -29.10
C ILE A 693 -1.01 6.86 -30.37
N ASN A 694 0.05 6.16 -30.78
CA ASN A 694 0.76 6.49 -32.02
C ASN A 694 -0.12 6.29 -33.26
N TYR A 695 -1.00 5.29 -33.30
CA TYR A 695 -2.02 5.18 -34.36
C TYR A 695 -3.00 6.34 -34.33
N THR A 696 -3.50 6.72 -33.15
CA THR A 696 -4.47 7.83 -33.04
C THR A 696 -3.91 9.18 -33.49
N ARG A 697 -2.60 9.40 -33.33
CA ARG A 697 -1.90 10.62 -33.78
C ARG A 697 -1.79 10.75 -35.30
N GLN A 698 -1.98 9.66 -36.04
CA GLN A 698 -1.96 9.65 -37.51
C GLN A 698 -3.33 10.00 -38.11
N LEU A 699 -4.39 10.10 -37.29
CA LEU A 699 -5.74 10.47 -37.71
C LEU A 699 -5.87 12.00 -37.81
N ASP A 700 -6.62 12.48 -38.80
CA ASP A 700 -6.95 13.90 -38.97
C ASP A 700 -7.90 14.38 -37.87
N PHE A 701 -8.77 13.49 -37.39
CA PHE A 701 -9.64 13.72 -36.24
C PHE A 701 -9.76 12.44 -35.41
N PHE A 702 -9.51 12.56 -34.12
CA PHE A 702 -9.71 11.48 -33.15
C PHE A 702 -10.39 12.02 -31.89
N SER A 703 -11.44 11.32 -31.45
CA SER A 703 -12.01 11.48 -30.12
C SER A 703 -12.34 10.11 -29.55
N CYS A 704 -12.13 9.92 -28.25
CA CYS A 704 -12.45 8.69 -27.55
C CYS A 704 -13.39 9.00 -26.40
N GLN A 705 -14.52 8.31 -26.35
CA GLN A 705 -15.54 8.49 -25.33
C GLN A 705 -16.01 7.16 -24.74
N HIS A 706 -16.39 7.21 -23.47
CA HIS A 706 -16.96 6.06 -22.78
C HIS A 706 -18.43 5.90 -23.18
N THR A 707 -18.83 4.69 -23.54
CA THR A 707 -20.23 4.30 -23.71
C THR A 707 -20.61 3.26 -22.66
N PHE A 708 -21.88 3.18 -22.30
CA PHE A 708 -22.33 2.09 -21.43
C PHE A 708 -22.45 0.80 -22.24
N ARG A 709 -22.14 -0.35 -21.64
CA ARG A 709 -22.24 -1.67 -22.29
C ARG A 709 -23.60 -1.92 -22.95
N GLU A 710 -24.68 -1.38 -22.37
CA GLU A 710 -26.03 -1.45 -22.93
C GLU A 710 -26.15 -0.75 -24.30
N ALA A 711 -25.44 0.36 -24.54
CA ALA A 711 -25.33 1.04 -25.84
C ALA A 711 -24.19 0.50 -26.73
N ASN A 712 -23.46 -0.52 -26.27
CA ASN A 712 -22.35 -1.16 -26.96
C ASN A 712 -22.64 -2.66 -27.22
N SER A 713 -23.92 -3.04 -27.27
CA SER A 713 -24.36 -4.44 -27.27
C SER A 713 -23.92 -5.21 -28.52
N THR A 714 -23.89 -4.56 -29.68
CA THR A 714 -23.49 -5.20 -30.94
C THR A 714 -22.05 -5.68 -30.88
N VAL A 715 -21.15 -4.87 -30.32
CA VAL A 715 -19.74 -5.23 -30.21
C VAL A 715 -19.48 -6.23 -29.08
N ASP A 716 -20.29 -6.22 -28.02
CA ASP A 716 -20.27 -7.28 -26.99
C ASP A 716 -20.60 -8.67 -27.56
N PHE A 717 -21.53 -8.75 -28.53
CA PHE A 717 -21.77 -10.00 -29.23
C PHE A 717 -20.62 -10.38 -30.17
N LEU A 718 -20.00 -9.39 -30.84
CA LEU A 718 -18.82 -9.62 -31.71
C LEU A 718 -17.59 -10.05 -30.91
N SER A 719 -17.35 -9.46 -29.74
CA SER A 719 -16.24 -9.78 -28.85
C SER A 719 -16.42 -11.17 -28.22
N LYS A 720 -17.64 -11.55 -27.83
CA LYS A 720 -17.91 -12.92 -27.36
C LYS A 720 -17.80 -13.96 -28.46
N ARG A 721 -18.12 -13.59 -29.70
CA ARG A 721 -18.02 -14.50 -30.85
C ARG A 721 -16.57 -14.89 -31.14
N SER A 722 -15.60 -14.01 -30.89
CA SER A 722 -14.18 -14.33 -31.14
C SER A 722 -13.69 -15.56 -30.37
N HIS A 723 -14.34 -15.94 -29.27
CA HIS A 723 -13.97 -17.15 -28.53
C HIS A 723 -14.33 -18.45 -29.26
N LYS A 724 -15.27 -18.38 -30.21
CA LYS A 724 -15.77 -19.50 -31.01
C LYS A 724 -15.02 -19.69 -32.33
N THR A 725 -14.03 -18.84 -32.61
CA THR A 725 -13.26 -18.85 -33.85
C THR A 725 -11.77 -18.78 -33.54
N ASP A 726 -10.94 -19.42 -34.33
CA ASP A 726 -9.47 -19.35 -34.19
C ASP A 726 -8.81 -18.44 -35.25
N ILE A 727 -9.60 -17.93 -36.19
CA ILE A 727 -9.19 -16.96 -37.20
C ILE A 727 -9.96 -15.65 -37.05
N VAL A 728 -9.39 -14.57 -37.57
CA VAL A 728 -10.06 -13.27 -37.65
C VAL A 728 -11.25 -13.37 -38.58
N GLN A 729 -12.38 -12.77 -38.18
CA GLN A 729 -13.59 -12.68 -38.98
C GLN A 729 -13.83 -11.22 -39.32
N HIS A 730 -13.98 -10.94 -40.62
CA HIS A 730 -14.26 -9.61 -41.15
C HIS A 730 -15.65 -9.59 -41.78
N TYR A 731 -16.38 -8.49 -41.58
CA TYR A 731 -17.73 -8.28 -42.08
C TYR A 731 -17.81 -6.92 -42.75
N TYR A 732 -18.22 -6.89 -44.01
CA TYR A 732 -18.32 -5.68 -44.84
C TYR A 732 -19.77 -5.32 -45.18
N SER A 733 -20.73 -6.21 -44.89
CA SER A 733 -22.16 -5.96 -45.09
C SER A 733 -23.02 -6.56 -43.99
N VAL A 734 -24.21 -5.98 -43.80
CA VAL A 734 -25.16 -6.40 -42.75
C VAL A 734 -25.63 -7.84 -42.96
N GLN A 735 -25.62 -8.34 -44.18
CA GLN A 735 -25.96 -9.72 -44.53
C GLN A 735 -24.92 -10.73 -44.03
N GLN A 736 -23.65 -10.32 -43.93
CA GLN A 736 -22.57 -11.17 -43.43
C GLN A 736 -22.55 -11.26 -41.89
N LEU A 737 -23.24 -10.34 -41.20
CA LEU A 737 -23.29 -10.35 -39.74
C LEU A 737 -24.06 -11.58 -39.22
N PRO A 738 -23.56 -12.25 -38.16
CA PRO A 738 -24.29 -13.33 -37.49
C PRO A 738 -25.67 -12.86 -37.02
N ALA A 739 -26.67 -13.75 -37.02
CA ALA A 739 -28.07 -13.40 -36.75
C ALA A 739 -28.29 -12.56 -35.48
N VAL A 740 -27.65 -12.93 -34.36
CA VAL A 740 -27.76 -12.21 -33.07
C VAL A 740 -27.10 -10.82 -33.16
N VAL A 741 -25.94 -10.72 -33.80
CA VAL A 741 -25.22 -9.45 -34.00
C VAL A 741 -26.02 -8.53 -34.92
N LYS A 742 -26.59 -9.08 -36.00
CA LYS A 742 -27.45 -8.35 -36.93
C LYS A 742 -28.70 -7.80 -36.23
N GLY A 743 -29.34 -8.60 -35.38
CA GLY A 743 -30.48 -8.15 -34.58
C GLY A 743 -30.12 -6.98 -33.67
N SER A 744 -29.05 -7.12 -32.88
CA SER A 744 -28.53 -6.08 -32.00
C SER A 744 -28.14 -4.79 -32.75
N PHE A 745 -27.47 -4.92 -33.90
CA PHE A 745 -27.13 -3.80 -34.78
C PHE A 745 -28.36 -3.01 -35.24
N LEU A 746 -29.42 -3.70 -35.66
CA LEU A 746 -30.66 -3.06 -36.11
C LEU A 746 -31.36 -2.33 -34.96
N LEU A 747 -31.40 -2.90 -33.76
CA LEU A 747 -32.00 -2.26 -32.58
C LEU A 747 -31.27 -0.97 -32.20
N GLU A 748 -29.93 -0.99 -32.18
CA GLU A 748 -29.11 0.20 -31.93
C GLU A 748 -29.32 1.27 -33.00
N ARG A 749 -29.36 0.88 -34.28
CA ARG A 749 -29.61 1.80 -35.40
C ARG A 749 -30.98 2.46 -35.32
N MET A 750 -31.99 1.74 -34.82
CA MET A 750 -33.35 2.27 -34.60
C MET A 750 -33.44 3.20 -33.38
N GLY A 751 -32.37 3.38 -32.61
CA GLY A 751 -32.35 4.25 -31.43
C GLY A 751 -33.10 3.66 -30.24
N ILE A 752 -33.27 2.34 -30.18
CA ILE A 752 -33.97 1.69 -29.07
C ILE A 752 -33.16 1.89 -27.79
N SER A 753 -33.86 2.37 -26.76
CA SER A 753 -33.26 2.69 -25.47
C SER A 753 -33.30 1.51 -24.52
N TYR A 754 -32.22 1.37 -23.75
CA TYR A 754 -32.08 0.48 -22.60
C TYR A 754 -32.18 1.28 -21.30
N PHE A 755 -32.67 0.63 -20.23
CA PHE A 755 -32.79 1.26 -18.91
C PHE A 755 -31.79 0.66 -17.93
N ARG A 756 -30.79 1.47 -17.54
CA ARG A 756 -29.84 1.08 -16.49
C ARG A 756 -30.33 1.54 -15.14
N ARG A 757 -30.32 0.62 -14.16
CA ARG A 757 -30.74 0.87 -12.78
C ARG A 757 -29.53 0.78 -11.85
N LYS A 758 -29.24 1.83 -11.07
CA LYS A 758 -28.17 1.81 -10.04
C LYS A 758 -28.77 2.10 -8.67
N LYS A 759 -28.51 1.20 -7.72
CA LYS A 759 -28.78 1.39 -6.30
C LYS A 759 -27.87 2.50 -5.75
N LEU A 760 -28.45 3.55 -5.20
CA LEU A 760 -27.73 4.62 -4.50
C LEU A 760 -27.51 4.22 -3.04
N LYS A 761 -26.52 4.80 -2.34
CA LYS A 761 -26.26 4.50 -0.91
C LYS A 761 -27.38 4.96 0.03
N ARG A 762 -28.25 5.87 -0.43
CA ARG A 762 -29.35 6.41 0.37
C ARG A 762 -30.47 5.38 0.43
N ILE A 763 -30.93 5.12 1.64
CA ILE A 763 -32.11 4.30 1.89
C ILE A 763 -33.24 5.22 2.34
N LYS A 764 -34.44 5.01 1.82
CA LYS A 764 -35.62 5.75 2.23
C LYS A 764 -36.45 4.85 3.16
N ARG A 765 -36.96 5.45 4.24
CA ARG A 765 -38.04 4.82 4.99
C ARG A 765 -39.21 4.58 4.01
N PRO A 766 -39.89 3.42 4.06
CA PRO A 766 -41.17 3.29 3.36
C PRO A 766 -42.09 4.46 3.75
N PRO A 767 -42.91 4.97 2.81
CA PRO A 767 -43.94 5.95 3.13
C PRO A 767 -44.87 5.45 4.25
#